data_AF-A0A9E5XXV1-F1
#
_entry.id   AF-A0A9E5XXV1-F1
#
_cell.length_a   1.000
_cell.length_b   1.000
_cell.length_c   1.000
_cell.angle_alpha   90.00
_cell.angle_beta   90.00
_cell.angle_gamma   90.00
#
_symmetry.space_group_name_H-M   'P 1'
#
loop_
_entity.id
_entity.type
_entity.pdbx_description
1 polymer ?
#
loop_
_entity_poly.entity_id
_entity_poly.type
_entity_poly.pdbx_seq_one_letter_code
_entity_poly.pdbx_strand_id
1 'polypeptide(L)'
;MKSYIKYFSLLFLFFSVFSKQSIAQQTGDAKTAQWIFNISAGITWEDENKITSYTIGVFSSKGVFNELQKLAKSTKIKGKPVEVVRYLDYSDIQANHIVYVSRNENAYLGFVYQRLKGKNVLIISDRSKQPEYSIINFLKVEKSGAPPFSINTTLANQNRIKISKQLLKIGGSRQDIQKIYAETNRKLLAEQKALEEKKKEIADKERLLAEQEARIKAQRDSIASKENLISTKESELKKQNMKLDSMSAEVERQREILKENLAAVEELSRKIEKQRMIAELQRDSMALASRELKAKQEEIRKIDERLGQTQETVATQKNIIYFAIAALVIFIFLGIIIINGYLNKQKINKQLSEQYVAINSQKDEIQNQAKLLESVNTELEKLSIVASETDNAVTIMDVKGNFQWVNPGFTRMYGYTLQLLKNELDSNIVGASNNPDIQNIINKIIETKQAGSYQNRNKTRTGEEIWVQTTITPILDENNEVVKLISIDTDITAEKKSEIEIRKQKEQIEAQNEMITASINYAKNIQQAILPLPEDIEKYFDSFIIFKPRDVVSGDFYWFTEKLQEDGSPEKLFLAVVDCTGHGVPGAFMSMIGSRLLSEIVLEQNISDPKDILETLDKKVKTALRQETTDNNDGMDMALCVIEKNEDSYHITYSGAKSDLYYFSRKNDDITVLSSERRSIGGAKQKRGHIEFTDKDFYLNKGDIMWLATDGIIDQNNSERKRFGTPKFIDTLKECKDLSLIEQKKLIEQKLAEHQGDEEQRDDITVWGIKFTDKW
;
A
#
# COMPACT_ATOMS: atom_id res chain seq x y z
N MET A 1 36.59 -28.88 -26.78
CA MET A 1 37.38 -29.97 -27.40
C MET A 1 38.57 -30.42 -26.52
N LYS A 2 38.35 -31.01 -25.33
CA LYS A 2 39.45 -31.44 -24.42
C LYS A 2 39.28 -32.81 -23.71
N SER A 3 38.21 -33.57 -23.97
CA SER A 3 37.94 -34.85 -23.28
C SER A 3 38.33 -36.13 -24.06
N TYR A 4 38.50 -36.04 -25.39
CA TYR A 4 38.77 -37.22 -26.25
C TYR A 4 40.16 -37.87 -26.04
N ILE A 5 41.12 -37.15 -25.44
CA ILE A 5 42.51 -37.61 -25.32
C ILE A 5 42.66 -38.74 -24.27
N LYS A 6 41.85 -38.77 -23.21
CA LYS A 6 41.99 -39.77 -22.12
C LYS A 6 41.60 -41.20 -22.52
N TYR A 7 40.72 -41.39 -23.51
CA TYR A 7 40.29 -42.73 -23.92
C TYR A 7 41.29 -43.46 -24.82
N PHE A 8 42.15 -42.73 -25.54
CA PHE A 8 43.16 -43.34 -26.41
C PHE A 8 44.30 -44.00 -25.60
N SER A 9 44.62 -43.45 -24.43
CA SER A 9 45.72 -43.92 -23.55
C SER A 9 45.52 -45.35 -23.02
N LEU A 10 44.27 -45.75 -22.76
CA LEU A 10 43.94 -47.06 -22.18
C LEU A 10 44.02 -48.22 -23.18
N LEU A 11 43.96 -47.94 -24.49
CA LEU A 11 44.13 -48.97 -25.52
C LEU A 11 45.58 -49.49 -25.59
N PHE A 12 46.55 -48.62 -25.25
CA PHE A 12 47.98 -48.91 -25.36
C PHE A 12 48.49 -49.88 -24.28
N LEU A 13 47.93 -49.83 -23.07
CA LEU A 13 48.37 -50.62 -21.91
C LEU A 13 48.22 -52.14 -22.09
N PHE A 14 47.27 -52.59 -22.92
CA PHE A 14 47.12 -54.02 -23.23
C PHE A 14 48.09 -54.53 -24.30
N PHE A 15 48.67 -53.63 -25.12
CA PHE A 15 49.69 -53.96 -26.11
C PHE A 15 51.12 -53.70 -25.63
N SER A 16 51.34 -52.82 -24.64
CA SER A 16 52.69 -52.51 -24.13
C SER A 16 53.37 -53.68 -23.40
N VAL A 17 52.61 -54.69 -22.97
CA VAL A 17 53.15 -55.95 -22.39
C VAL A 17 53.68 -56.90 -23.48
N PHE A 18 53.36 -56.67 -24.77
CA PHE A 18 54.09 -57.30 -25.89
C PHE A 18 55.45 -56.62 -26.12
N SER A 19 56.36 -56.78 -25.16
CA SER A 19 57.78 -56.47 -25.34
C SER A 19 58.31 -57.22 -26.58
N LYS A 20 58.87 -56.50 -27.56
CA LYS A 20 59.42 -57.07 -28.80
C LYS A 20 60.76 -57.81 -28.59
N GLN A 21 60.78 -58.81 -27.71
CA GLN A 21 61.86 -59.79 -27.60
C GLN A 21 61.40 -61.15 -28.16
N SER A 22 61.89 -61.46 -29.36
CA SER A 22 62.14 -62.82 -29.88
C SER A 22 61.10 -63.93 -29.63
N ILE A 23 59.79 -63.66 -29.75
CA ILE A 23 58.75 -64.72 -29.87
C ILE A 23 59.07 -65.68 -31.04
N ALA A 24 59.83 -65.24 -32.05
CA ALA A 24 60.35 -66.10 -33.12
C ALA A 24 61.27 -67.24 -32.61
N GLN A 25 61.98 -67.06 -31.49
CA GLN A 25 63.13 -67.90 -31.09
C GLN A 25 62.98 -68.55 -29.70
N GLN A 26 61.74 -68.64 -29.20
CA GLN A 26 61.39 -69.39 -27.98
C GLN A 26 60.93 -70.82 -28.31
N THR A 27 61.22 -71.75 -27.40
CA THR A 27 60.72 -73.14 -27.43
C THR A 27 59.19 -73.20 -27.35
N GLY A 28 58.60 -74.33 -27.76
CA GLY A 28 57.14 -74.53 -27.70
C GLY A 28 56.59 -74.36 -26.28
N ASP A 29 57.28 -74.93 -25.28
CA ASP A 29 56.87 -74.88 -23.88
C ASP A 29 56.90 -73.47 -23.29
N ALA A 30 57.92 -72.67 -23.62
CA ALA A 30 58.02 -71.27 -23.17
C ALA A 30 56.86 -70.41 -23.70
N LYS A 31 56.43 -70.65 -24.95
CA LYS A 31 55.26 -69.99 -25.54
C LYS A 31 53.97 -70.38 -24.83
N THR A 32 53.79 -71.67 -24.54
CA THR A 32 52.64 -72.17 -23.77
C THR A 32 52.62 -71.56 -22.35
N ALA A 33 53.76 -71.52 -21.67
CA ALA A 33 53.89 -70.92 -20.34
C ALA A 33 53.51 -69.43 -20.33
N GLN A 34 54.01 -68.66 -21.30
CA GLN A 34 53.65 -67.24 -21.45
C GLN A 34 52.16 -67.04 -21.76
N TRP A 35 51.56 -67.89 -22.60
CA TRP A 35 50.13 -67.82 -22.90
C TRP A 35 49.26 -68.13 -21.67
N ILE A 36 49.64 -69.09 -20.83
CA ILE A 36 48.94 -69.38 -19.56
C ILE A 36 48.92 -68.13 -18.65
N PHE A 37 50.07 -67.45 -18.48
CA PHE A 37 50.14 -66.20 -17.72
C PHE A 37 49.27 -65.10 -18.32
N ASN A 38 49.37 -64.86 -19.64
CA ASN A 38 48.63 -63.80 -20.35
C ASN A 38 47.11 -64.02 -20.29
N ILE A 39 46.66 -65.27 -20.46
CA ILE A 39 45.25 -65.66 -20.33
C ILE A 39 44.76 -65.42 -18.91
N SER A 40 45.53 -65.84 -17.90
CA SER A 40 45.16 -65.72 -16.48
C SER A 40 44.99 -64.27 -16.02
N ALA A 41 45.73 -63.31 -16.61
CA ALA A 41 45.50 -61.89 -16.37
C ALA A 41 44.12 -61.40 -16.89
N GLY A 42 43.59 -62.03 -17.93
CA GLY A 42 42.28 -61.73 -18.55
C GLY A 42 41.10 -62.52 -17.98
N ILE A 43 41.30 -63.26 -16.89
CA ILE A 43 40.33 -64.11 -16.18
C ILE A 43 40.10 -63.55 -14.77
N THR A 44 38.87 -63.52 -14.27
CA THR A 44 38.53 -63.13 -12.88
C THR A 44 37.74 -64.24 -12.19
N TRP A 45 38.18 -64.58 -10.98
CA TRP A 45 37.56 -65.53 -10.08
C TRP A 45 36.56 -64.83 -9.13
N GLU A 46 35.56 -65.55 -8.64
CA GLU A 46 34.52 -65.00 -7.75
C GLU A 46 35.09 -64.42 -6.44
N ASP A 47 36.06 -65.11 -5.83
CA ASP A 47 36.75 -64.72 -4.60
C ASP A 47 38.11 -64.01 -4.84
N GLU A 48 38.32 -63.40 -6.01
CA GLU A 48 39.63 -62.85 -6.44
C GLU A 48 40.31 -61.89 -5.44
N ASN A 49 39.53 -61.19 -4.62
CA ASN A 49 40.04 -60.31 -3.57
C ASN A 49 40.74 -61.06 -2.42
N LYS A 50 40.32 -62.30 -2.11
CA LYS A 50 40.85 -63.13 -1.00
C LYS A 50 42.14 -63.88 -1.37
N ILE A 51 42.42 -64.06 -2.66
CA ILE A 51 43.61 -64.77 -3.16
C ILE A 51 44.89 -64.02 -2.71
N THR A 52 45.85 -64.70 -2.10
CA THR A 52 47.16 -64.12 -1.72
C THR A 52 48.26 -64.48 -2.73
N SER A 53 48.33 -65.75 -3.15
CA SER A 53 49.11 -66.24 -4.29
C SER A 53 48.22 -67.01 -5.27
N TYR A 54 48.51 -66.92 -6.57
CA TYR A 54 47.90 -67.79 -7.57
C TYR A 54 48.68 -69.10 -7.67
N THR A 55 47.98 -70.21 -7.89
CA THR A 55 48.60 -71.54 -7.96
C THR A 55 48.33 -72.17 -9.33
N ILE A 56 49.37 -72.71 -9.97
CA ILE A 56 49.31 -73.34 -11.29
C ILE A 56 49.72 -74.81 -11.18
N GLY A 57 48.76 -75.72 -11.37
CA GLY A 57 49.01 -77.15 -11.53
C GLY A 57 49.43 -77.48 -12.96
N VAL A 58 50.47 -78.27 -13.14
CA VAL A 58 50.99 -78.70 -14.45
C VAL A 58 51.02 -80.23 -14.51
N PHE A 59 50.18 -80.83 -15.35
CA PHE A 59 50.10 -82.28 -15.46
C PHE A 59 51.09 -82.82 -16.51
N SER A 60 51.98 -83.70 -16.03
CA SER A 60 53.11 -84.40 -16.66
C SER A 60 54.18 -83.56 -17.39
N SER A 61 53.88 -82.46 -18.07
CA SER A 61 54.89 -81.73 -18.88
C SER A 61 56.02 -81.14 -18.03
N LYS A 62 57.24 -81.67 -18.19
CA LYS A 62 58.45 -81.15 -17.53
C LYS A 62 58.89 -79.81 -18.13
N GLY A 63 58.75 -79.62 -19.45
CA GLY A 63 59.15 -78.40 -20.14
C GLY A 63 58.28 -77.20 -19.77
N VAL A 64 56.95 -77.34 -19.87
CA VAL A 64 56.00 -76.27 -19.49
C VAL A 64 56.12 -75.95 -17.99
N PHE A 65 56.32 -76.96 -17.14
CA PHE A 65 56.58 -76.73 -15.71
C PHE A 65 57.82 -75.87 -15.46
N ASN A 66 58.96 -76.22 -16.08
CA ASN A 66 60.21 -75.49 -15.89
C ASN A 66 60.09 -74.02 -16.33
N GLU A 67 59.48 -73.76 -17.49
CA GLU A 67 59.29 -72.40 -18.00
C GLU A 67 58.24 -71.60 -17.21
N LEU A 68 57.17 -72.23 -16.71
CA LEU A 68 56.23 -71.59 -15.77
C LEU A 68 56.92 -71.25 -14.44
N GLN A 69 57.73 -72.16 -13.87
CA GLN A 69 58.46 -71.92 -12.62
C GLN A 69 59.51 -70.80 -12.77
N LYS A 70 60.07 -70.64 -13.98
CA LYS A 70 60.98 -69.55 -14.35
C LYS A 70 60.23 -68.22 -14.49
N LEU A 71 59.10 -68.19 -15.20
CA LEU A 71 58.24 -67.00 -15.30
C LEU A 71 57.67 -66.56 -13.95
N ALA A 72 57.29 -67.49 -13.06
CA ALA A 72 56.78 -67.20 -11.73
C ALA A 72 57.76 -66.42 -10.83
N LYS A 73 59.07 -66.48 -11.11
CA LYS A 73 60.10 -65.71 -10.40
C LYS A 73 60.19 -64.25 -10.87
N SER A 74 59.84 -63.96 -12.12
CA SER A 74 59.91 -62.62 -12.72
C SER A 74 58.56 -61.92 -12.85
N THR A 75 57.46 -62.68 -12.87
CA THR A 75 56.15 -62.25 -13.38
C THR A 75 55.05 -62.57 -12.39
N LYS A 76 54.21 -61.58 -12.07
CA LYS A 76 53.07 -61.70 -11.15
C LYS A 76 51.75 -61.68 -11.90
N ILE A 77 50.81 -62.57 -11.57
CA ILE A 77 49.44 -62.49 -12.09
C ILE A 77 48.69 -61.45 -11.26
N LYS A 78 48.20 -60.39 -11.92
CA LYS A 78 47.49 -59.25 -11.29
C LYS A 78 48.19 -58.68 -10.03
N GLY A 79 49.52 -58.61 -10.07
CA GLY A 79 50.34 -58.10 -8.96
C GLY A 79 50.57 -59.08 -7.80
N LYS A 80 49.96 -60.27 -7.82
CA LYS A 80 50.10 -61.32 -6.81
C LYS A 80 51.16 -62.37 -7.23
N PRO A 81 51.94 -62.94 -6.29
CA PRO A 81 52.92 -64.00 -6.60
C PRO A 81 52.24 -65.25 -7.16
N VAL A 82 53.04 -66.09 -7.82
CA VAL A 82 52.57 -67.32 -8.48
C VAL A 82 53.40 -68.51 -8.01
N GLU A 83 52.73 -69.59 -7.64
CA GLU A 83 53.33 -70.87 -7.28
C GLU A 83 52.98 -71.91 -8.35
N VAL A 84 53.92 -72.81 -8.66
CA VAL A 84 53.77 -73.80 -9.75
C VAL A 84 54.06 -75.19 -9.21
N VAL A 85 53.13 -76.12 -9.40
CA VAL A 85 53.18 -77.50 -8.91
C VAL A 85 53.11 -78.45 -10.12
N ARG A 86 53.94 -79.50 -10.16
CA ARG A 86 53.89 -80.54 -11.19
C ARG A 86 53.27 -81.81 -10.64
N TYR A 87 52.27 -82.34 -11.33
CA TYR A 87 51.67 -83.64 -11.06
C TYR A 87 52.15 -84.66 -12.08
N LEU A 88 52.36 -85.91 -11.64
CA LEU A 88 52.75 -87.03 -12.48
C LEU A 88 51.60 -88.02 -12.70
N ASP A 89 50.69 -88.14 -11.73
CA ASP A 89 49.42 -88.86 -11.83
C ASP A 89 48.24 -87.86 -11.85
N TYR A 90 47.10 -88.25 -12.45
CA TYR A 90 45.90 -87.41 -12.49
C TYR A 90 45.13 -87.42 -11.15
N SER A 91 45.30 -88.48 -10.36
CA SER A 91 44.69 -88.66 -9.04
C SER A 91 45.29 -87.75 -7.97
N ASP A 92 46.53 -87.30 -8.12
CA ASP A 92 47.19 -86.34 -7.22
C ASP A 92 46.72 -84.89 -7.42
N ILE A 93 46.14 -84.56 -8.58
CA ILE A 93 45.85 -83.17 -8.97
C ILE A 93 44.93 -82.49 -7.96
N GLN A 94 45.39 -81.37 -7.41
CA GLN A 94 44.62 -80.54 -6.47
C GLN A 94 43.88 -79.40 -7.20
N ALA A 95 42.98 -78.73 -6.48
CA ALA A 95 42.25 -77.56 -6.98
C ALA A 95 43.11 -76.29 -6.96
N ASN A 96 44.20 -76.29 -7.74
CA ASN A 96 44.96 -75.07 -8.01
C ASN A 96 44.10 -74.08 -8.82
N HIS A 97 44.34 -72.77 -8.69
CA HIS A 97 43.56 -71.74 -9.38
C HIS A 97 43.52 -71.94 -10.90
N ILE A 98 44.62 -72.46 -11.46
CA ILE A 98 44.80 -72.81 -12.86
C ILE A 98 45.35 -74.24 -12.90
N VAL A 99 44.82 -75.10 -13.77
CA VAL A 99 45.35 -76.44 -14.02
C VAL A 99 45.56 -76.63 -15.52
N TYR A 100 46.81 -76.83 -15.92
CA TYR A 100 47.22 -77.10 -17.29
C TYR A 100 47.44 -78.61 -17.50
N VAL A 101 46.69 -79.18 -18.43
CA VAL A 101 46.82 -80.56 -18.91
C VAL A 101 47.63 -80.55 -20.20
N SER A 102 48.78 -81.24 -20.17
CA SER A 102 49.66 -81.30 -21.34
C SER A 102 49.10 -82.21 -22.44
N ARG A 103 49.57 -82.01 -23.67
CA ARG A 103 49.04 -82.70 -24.86
C ARG A 103 49.02 -84.23 -24.75
N ASN A 104 50.01 -84.80 -24.08
CA ASN A 104 50.16 -86.25 -23.93
C ASN A 104 49.11 -86.82 -22.96
N GLU A 105 48.67 -86.04 -21.97
CA GLU A 105 47.73 -86.44 -20.93
C GLU A 105 46.26 -86.14 -21.27
N ASN A 106 45.96 -85.69 -22.49
CA ASN A 106 44.60 -85.35 -22.90
C ASN A 106 43.61 -86.53 -22.74
N ALA A 107 44.08 -87.79 -22.76
CA ALA A 107 43.26 -88.97 -22.46
C ALA A 107 42.65 -88.94 -21.05
N TYR A 108 43.29 -88.25 -20.10
CA TYR A 108 42.81 -88.10 -18.73
C TYR A 108 42.00 -86.81 -18.49
N LEU A 109 41.89 -85.91 -19.47
CA LEU A 109 41.28 -84.58 -19.31
C LEU A 109 39.85 -84.64 -18.75
N GLY A 110 39.06 -85.65 -19.14
CA GLY A 110 37.72 -85.88 -18.58
C GLY A 110 37.73 -86.20 -17.08
N PHE A 111 38.68 -87.02 -16.60
CA PHE A 111 38.84 -87.33 -15.18
C PHE A 111 39.35 -86.11 -14.39
N VAL A 112 40.30 -85.36 -14.96
CA VAL A 112 40.77 -84.08 -14.39
C VAL A 112 39.61 -83.09 -14.25
N TYR A 113 38.76 -82.97 -15.26
CA TYR A 113 37.56 -82.13 -15.18
C TYR A 113 36.60 -82.58 -14.08
N GLN A 114 36.20 -83.87 -14.02
CA GLN A 114 35.27 -84.34 -12.98
C GLN A 114 35.81 -84.12 -11.55
N ARG A 115 37.14 -84.21 -11.36
CA ARG A 115 37.80 -83.95 -10.07
C ARG A 115 37.81 -82.46 -9.67
N LEU A 116 37.73 -81.53 -10.63
CA LEU A 116 37.90 -80.08 -10.44
C LEU A 116 36.63 -79.25 -10.69
N LYS A 117 35.60 -79.84 -11.32
CA LYS A 117 34.31 -79.23 -11.63
C LYS A 117 33.69 -78.55 -10.41
N GLY A 118 33.33 -77.27 -10.56
CA GLY A 118 32.70 -76.47 -9.51
C GLY A 118 33.66 -75.94 -8.43
N LYS A 119 34.97 -76.20 -8.51
CA LYS A 119 35.99 -75.69 -7.56
C LYS A 119 36.64 -74.38 -8.04
N ASN A 120 35.97 -73.63 -8.92
CA ASN A 120 36.43 -72.37 -9.51
C ASN A 120 37.81 -72.45 -10.20
N VAL A 121 38.18 -73.61 -10.77
CA VAL A 121 39.49 -73.84 -11.40
C VAL A 121 39.48 -73.49 -12.90
N LEU A 122 40.49 -72.73 -13.36
CA LEU A 122 40.74 -72.50 -14.78
C LEU A 122 41.45 -73.73 -15.39
N ILE A 123 40.69 -74.64 -15.97
CA ILE A 123 41.24 -75.80 -16.70
C ILE A 123 41.68 -75.38 -18.10
N ILE A 124 42.96 -75.62 -18.41
CA ILE A 124 43.60 -75.35 -19.70
C ILE A 124 44.14 -76.67 -20.27
N SER A 125 43.88 -76.97 -21.54
CA SER A 125 44.46 -78.13 -22.25
C SER A 125 45.28 -77.72 -23.47
N ASP A 126 46.29 -78.50 -23.86
CA ASP A 126 46.99 -78.32 -25.15
C ASP A 126 46.55 -79.33 -26.21
N ARG A 127 45.93 -78.83 -27.28
CA ARG A 127 45.48 -79.58 -28.48
C ARG A 127 44.63 -80.80 -28.13
N SER A 128 43.76 -80.65 -27.13
CA SER A 128 42.79 -81.68 -26.78
C SER A 128 41.79 -81.88 -27.91
N LYS A 129 41.43 -83.14 -28.16
CA LYS A 129 40.27 -83.53 -28.98
C LYS A 129 38.94 -83.45 -28.21
N GLN A 130 38.99 -83.19 -26.91
CA GLN A 130 37.86 -83.08 -26.00
C GLN A 130 37.81 -81.68 -25.34
N PRO A 131 37.61 -80.60 -26.12
CA PRO A 131 37.56 -79.22 -25.60
C PRO A 131 36.37 -78.94 -24.67
N GLU A 132 35.37 -79.84 -24.62
CA GLU A 132 34.23 -79.76 -23.71
C GLU A 132 34.61 -79.86 -22.22
N TYR A 133 35.80 -80.38 -21.92
CA TYR A 133 36.33 -80.56 -20.55
C TYR A 133 37.35 -79.50 -20.12
N SER A 134 37.65 -78.51 -20.96
CA SER A 134 38.56 -77.41 -20.64
C SER A 134 37.91 -76.05 -20.92
N ILE A 135 38.28 -75.04 -20.13
CA ILE A 135 37.79 -73.66 -20.32
C ILE A 135 38.60 -72.97 -21.42
N ILE A 136 39.87 -73.36 -21.55
CA ILE A 136 40.79 -72.96 -22.62
C ILE A 136 41.36 -74.24 -23.26
N ASN A 137 41.30 -74.36 -24.58
CA ASN A 137 42.05 -75.38 -25.31
C ASN A 137 43.01 -74.70 -26.30
N PHE A 138 44.32 -74.86 -26.13
CA PHE A 138 45.30 -74.39 -27.11
C PHE A 138 45.18 -75.18 -28.41
N LEU A 139 45.32 -74.48 -29.54
CA LEU A 139 45.15 -75.03 -30.87
C LEU A 139 46.51 -75.11 -31.59
N LYS A 140 46.61 -76.01 -32.56
CA LYS A 140 47.76 -76.01 -33.49
C LYS A 140 47.56 -74.83 -34.45
N VAL A 141 48.47 -73.86 -34.41
CA VAL A 141 48.43 -72.69 -35.30
C VAL A 141 48.84 -73.12 -36.70
N GLU A 142 47.87 -73.32 -37.59
CA GLU A 142 48.11 -73.80 -38.96
C GLU A 142 48.00 -72.72 -40.05
N LYS A 143 47.36 -71.58 -39.77
CA LYS A 143 47.36 -70.38 -40.64
C LYS A 143 47.40 -69.09 -39.82
N SER A 144 47.99 -68.05 -40.40
CA SER A 144 48.08 -66.72 -39.78
C SER A 144 46.68 -66.12 -39.55
N GLY A 145 46.47 -65.49 -38.39
CA GLY A 145 45.23 -64.80 -38.04
C GLY A 145 44.22 -65.58 -37.19
N ALA A 146 44.35 -66.91 -37.05
CA ALA A 146 43.53 -67.68 -36.11
C ALA A 146 44.06 -67.52 -34.67
N PRO A 147 43.18 -67.43 -33.64
CA PRO A 147 43.62 -67.34 -32.26
C PRO A 147 44.29 -68.66 -31.81
N PRO A 148 45.33 -68.62 -30.97
CA PRO A 148 46.07 -69.82 -30.56
C PRO A 148 45.32 -70.71 -29.54
N PHE A 149 44.09 -70.35 -29.18
CA PHE A 149 43.22 -71.13 -28.30
C PHE A 149 41.74 -70.86 -28.59
N SER A 150 40.88 -71.81 -28.23
CA SER A 150 39.43 -71.63 -28.12
C SER A 150 39.01 -71.48 -26.65
N ILE A 151 37.96 -70.70 -26.40
CA ILE A 151 37.35 -70.49 -25.07
C ILE A 151 35.99 -71.21 -25.00
N ASN A 152 35.79 -72.04 -23.97
CA ASN A 152 34.50 -72.63 -23.64
C ASN A 152 33.75 -71.74 -22.65
N THR A 153 32.99 -70.77 -23.17
CA THR A 153 32.29 -69.75 -22.38
C THR A 153 31.18 -70.32 -21.48
N THR A 154 30.51 -71.38 -21.90
CA THR A 154 29.54 -72.13 -21.10
C THR A 154 30.21 -72.74 -19.86
N LEU A 155 31.35 -73.42 -20.05
CA LEU A 155 32.08 -74.07 -18.97
C LEU A 155 32.72 -73.05 -18.00
N ALA A 156 33.16 -71.89 -18.52
CA ALA A 156 33.64 -70.78 -17.70
C ALA A 156 32.56 -70.30 -16.71
N ASN A 157 31.35 -70.02 -17.22
CA ASN A 157 30.22 -69.60 -16.39
C ASN A 157 29.82 -70.69 -15.37
N GLN A 158 29.82 -71.96 -15.75
CA GLN A 158 29.54 -73.08 -14.84
C GLN A 158 30.57 -73.22 -13.70
N ASN A 159 31.83 -72.84 -13.94
CA ASN A 159 32.88 -72.79 -12.92
C ASN A 159 33.07 -71.37 -12.35
N ARG A 160 32.05 -70.49 -12.48
CA ARG A 160 31.98 -69.12 -11.94
C ARG A 160 33.15 -68.19 -12.34
N ILE A 161 33.83 -68.54 -13.44
CA ILE A 161 34.98 -67.83 -13.97
C ILE A 161 34.50 -66.77 -14.97
N LYS A 162 34.75 -65.48 -14.65
CA LYS A 162 34.41 -64.35 -15.51
C LYS A 162 35.54 -64.06 -16.48
N ILE A 163 35.24 -64.11 -17.78
CA ILE A 163 36.22 -63.88 -18.85
C ILE A 163 36.10 -62.43 -19.35
N SER A 164 37.23 -61.73 -19.45
CA SER A 164 37.27 -60.35 -19.93
C SER A 164 36.76 -60.20 -21.37
N LYS A 165 36.07 -59.08 -21.67
CA LYS A 165 35.55 -58.78 -23.02
C LYS A 165 36.65 -58.68 -24.09
N GLN A 166 37.90 -58.46 -23.71
CA GLN A 166 39.05 -58.49 -24.62
C GLN A 166 39.48 -59.93 -24.96
N LEU A 167 39.58 -60.83 -23.96
CA LEU A 167 39.92 -62.23 -24.22
C LEU A 167 38.82 -62.94 -25.02
N LEU A 168 37.54 -62.62 -24.77
CA LEU A 168 36.40 -63.10 -25.55
C LEU A 168 36.43 -62.64 -27.02
N LYS A 169 36.93 -61.43 -27.31
CA LYS A 169 37.12 -60.96 -28.70
C LYS A 169 38.26 -61.68 -29.43
N ILE A 170 39.16 -62.35 -28.71
CA ILE A 170 40.30 -63.08 -29.28
C ILE A 170 39.93 -64.56 -29.47
N GLY A 171 39.47 -65.26 -28.41
CA GLY A 171 39.23 -66.71 -28.44
C GLY A 171 37.79 -67.17 -28.22
N GLY A 172 36.82 -66.26 -28.09
CA GLY A 172 35.40 -66.57 -27.88
C GLY A 172 34.67 -66.99 -29.16
N SER A 173 33.41 -67.43 -29.04
CA SER A 173 32.65 -67.88 -30.20
C SER A 173 32.15 -66.72 -31.06
N ARG A 174 31.83 -67.00 -32.34
CA ARG A 174 31.21 -66.03 -33.26
C ARG A 174 29.88 -65.49 -32.72
N GLN A 175 29.14 -66.27 -31.93
CA GLN A 175 27.89 -65.86 -31.28
C GLN A 175 28.13 -64.90 -30.10
N ASP A 176 29.19 -65.12 -29.30
CA ASP A 176 29.57 -64.22 -28.20
C ASP A 176 29.98 -62.84 -28.74
N ILE A 177 30.74 -62.82 -29.84
CA ILE A 177 31.13 -61.59 -30.54
C ILE A 177 29.88 -60.85 -31.07
N GLN A 178 28.93 -61.56 -31.71
CA GLN A 178 27.68 -60.96 -32.18
C GLN A 178 26.84 -60.34 -31.06
N LYS A 179 26.73 -60.99 -29.89
CA LYS A 179 26.04 -60.41 -28.71
C LYS A 179 26.68 -59.09 -28.27
N ILE A 180 28.01 -59.03 -28.20
CA ILE A 180 28.74 -57.80 -27.82
C ILE A 180 28.47 -56.66 -28.81
N TYR A 181 28.44 -56.93 -30.12
CA TYR A 181 28.10 -55.90 -31.13
C TYR A 181 26.63 -55.47 -31.03
N ALA A 182 25.69 -56.39 -30.80
CA ALA A 182 24.27 -56.07 -30.65
C ALA A 182 23.98 -55.20 -29.41
N GLU A 183 24.60 -55.51 -28.25
CA GLU A 183 24.55 -54.66 -27.05
C GLU A 183 25.10 -53.25 -27.33
N THR A 184 26.24 -53.17 -28.03
CA THR A 184 26.94 -51.90 -28.30
C THR A 184 26.10 -51.00 -29.21
N ASN A 185 25.55 -51.55 -30.30
CA ASN A 185 24.70 -50.78 -31.22
C ASN A 185 23.38 -50.33 -30.56
N ARG A 186 22.78 -51.15 -29.68
CA ARG A 186 21.58 -50.74 -28.91
C ARG A 186 21.86 -49.55 -27.99
N LYS A 187 23.02 -49.50 -27.33
CA LYS A 187 23.42 -48.35 -26.51
C LYS A 187 23.68 -47.10 -27.34
N LEU A 188 24.40 -47.24 -28.46
CA LEU A 188 24.69 -46.12 -29.36
C LEU A 188 23.40 -45.46 -29.91
N LEU A 189 22.42 -46.26 -30.32
CA LEU A 189 21.11 -45.76 -30.77
C LEU A 189 20.33 -45.04 -29.67
N ALA A 190 20.40 -45.52 -28.42
CA ALA A 190 19.76 -44.86 -27.29
C ALA A 190 20.42 -43.51 -26.95
N GLU A 191 21.75 -43.45 -26.96
CA GLU A 191 22.51 -42.20 -26.74
C GLU A 191 22.26 -41.18 -27.87
N GLN A 192 22.17 -41.64 -29.13
CA GLN A 192 21.83 -40.79 -30.27
C GLN A 192 20.42 -40.19 -30.15
N LYS A 193 19.41 -40.99 -29.76
CA LYS A 193 18.03 -40.50 -29.57
C LYS A 193 17.94 -39.46 -28.45
N ALA A 194 18.59 -39.72 -27.31
CA ALA A 194 18.63 -38.79 -26.19
C ALA A 194 19.38 -37.48 -26.52
N LEU A 195 20.34 -37.52 -27.45
CA LEU A 195 21.04 -36.32 -27.93
C LEU A 195 20.14 -35.44 -28.81
N GLU A 196 19.38 -36.02 -29.74
CA GLU A 196 18.42 -35.25 -30.57
C GLU A 196 17.28 -34.66 -29.73
N GLU A 197 16.77 -35.40 -28.74
CA GLU A 197 15.77 -34.88 -27.79
C GLU A 197 16.30 -33.65 -27.02
N LYS A 198 17.56 -33.69 -26.57
CA LYS A 198 18.20 -32.53 -25.94
C LYS A 198 18.49 -31.36 -26.88
N LYS A 199 18.82 -31.61 -28.16
CA LYS A 199 18.96 -30.51 -29.14
C LYS A 199 17.64 -29.78 -29.32
N LYS A 200 16.52 -30.51 -29.39
CA LYS A 200 15.19 -29.89 -29.49
C LYS A 200 14.85 -29.05 -28.27
N GLU A 201 15.09 -29.59 -27.07
CA GLU A 201 14.91 -28.87 -25.80
C GLU A 201 15.74 -27.56 -25.74
N ILE A 202 16.95 -27.57 -26.30
CA ILE A 202 17.80 -26.36 -26.41
C ILE A 202 17.20 -25.36 -27.40
N ALA A 203 16.80 -25.78 -28.60
CA ALA A 203 16.22 -24.90 -29.61
C ALA A 203 14.89 -24.25 -29.14
N ASP A 204 14.04 -25.01 -28.44
CA ASP A 204 12.81 -24.49 -27.83
C ASP A 204 13.11 -23.44 -26.74
N LYS A 205 14.22 -23.60 -25.99
CA LYS A 205 14.70 -22.63 -24.98
C LYS A 205 15.38 -21.39 -25.59
N GLU A 206 16.16 -21.54 -26.64
CA GLU A 206 16.77 -20.43 -27.40
C GLU A 206 15.68 -19.53 -28.00
N ARG A 207 14.62 -20.13 -28.54
CA ARG A 207 13.42 -19.40 -28.99
C ARG A 207 12.75 -18.63 -27.85
N LEU A 208 12.49 -19.29 -26.72
CA LEU A 208 11.84 -18.64 -25.56
C LEU A 208 12.67 -17.47 -25.03
N LEU A 209 14.01 -17.59 -25.03
CA LEU A 209 14.91 -16.52 -24.65
C LEU A 209 14.81 -15.32 -25.59
N ALA A 210 14.79 -15.53 -26.91
CA ALA A 210 14.61 -14.46 -27.90
C ALA A 210 13.25 -13.76 -27.76
N GLU A 211 12.18 -14.50 -27.46
CA GLU A 211 10.85 -13.93 -27.18
C GLU A 211 10.85 -13.10 -25.87
N GLN A 212 11.63 -13.50 -24.85
CA GLN A 212 11.82 -12.70 -23.63
C GLN A 212 12.68 -11.44 -23.87
N GLU A 213 13.78 -11.53 -24.62
CA GLU A 213 14.64 -10.38 -24.94
C GLU A 213 13.87 -9.31 -25.75
N ALA A 214 13.04 -9.73 -26.71
CA ALA A 214 12.15 -8.83 -27.44
C ALA A 214 11.14 -8.13 -26.51
N ARG A 215 10.57 -8.85 -25.53
CA ARG A 215 9.64 -8.29 -24.54
C ARG A 215 10.35 -7.29 -23.60
N ILE A 216 11.55 -7.60 -23.14
CA ILE A 216 12.37 -6.71 -22.29
C ILE A 216 12.73 -5.43 -23.06
N LYS A 217 13.05 -5.54 -24.36
CA LYS A 217 13.28 -4.36 -25.21
C LYS A 217 12.03 -3.47 -25.29
N ALA A 218 10.88 -4.04 -25.65
CA ALA A 218 9.62 -3.29 -25.73
C ALA A 218 9.23 -2.62 -24.39
N GLN A 219 9.54 -3.26 -23.26
CA GLN A 219 9.36 -2.66 -21.93
C GLN A 219 10.30 -1.47 -21.69
N ARG A 220 11.58 -1.54 -22.09
CA ARG A 220 12.52 -0.40 -22.01
C ARG A 220 12.08 0.76 -22.90
N ASP A 221 11.66 0.48 -24.13
CA ASP A 221 11.17 1.49 -25.07
C ASP A 221 9.89 2.18 -24.51
N SER A 222 9.03 1.43 -23.81
CA SER A 222 7.87 1.98 -23.09
C SER A 222 8.24 2.82 -21.85
N ILE A 223 9.27 2.44 -21.10
CA ILE A 223 9.77 3.20 -19.95
C ILE A 223 10.33 4.55 -20.42
N ALA A 224 11.18 4.58 -21.45
CA ALA A 224 11.73 5.81 -22.00
C ALA A 224 10.63 6.77 -22.51
N SER A 225 9.54 6.23 -23.08
CA SER A 225 8.36 7.02 -23.44
C SER A 225 7.67 7.64 -22.22
N LYS A 226 7.51 6.88 -21.14
CA LYS A 226 6.93 7.36 -19.86
C LYS A 226 7.81 8.40 -19.17
N GLU A 227 9.13 8.26 -19.19
CA GLU A 227 10.07 9.24 -18.62
C GLU A 227 9.96 10.61 -19.31
N ASN A 228 9.85 10.63 -20.64
CA ASN A 228 9.59 11.86 -21.40
C ASN A 228 8.21 12.46 -21.09
N LEU A 229 7.18 11.63 -20.88
CA LEU A 229 5.85 12.09 -20.48
C LEU A 229 5.85 12.68 -19.07
N ILE A 230 6.58 12.09 -18.12
CA ILE A 230 6.77 12.61 -16.76
C ILE A 230 7.43 13.99 -16.81
N SER A 231 8.56 14.14 -17.52
CA SER A 231 9.24 15.44 -17.66
C SER A 231 8.33 16.51 -18.29
N THR A 232 7.51 16.11 -19.26
CA THR A 232 6.49 17.00 -19.85
C THR A 232 5.44 17.43 -18.81
N LYS A 233 4.97 16.50 -17.98
CA LYS A 233 3.98 16.76 -16.93
C LYS A 233 4.54 17.59 -15.77
N GLU A 234 5.81 17.40 -15.39
CA GLU A 234 6.51 18.27 -14.42
C GLU A 234 6.57 19.73 -14.91
N SER A 235 6.81 19.92 -16.21
CA SER A 235 6.82 21.25 -16.85
C SER A 235 5.43 21.90 -16.90
N GLU A 236 4.38 21.12 -17.13
CA GLU A 236 2.98 21.60 -17.03
C GLU A 236 2.59 21.93 -15.58
N LEU A 237 2.90 21.06 -14.62
CA LEU A 237 2.59 21.22 -13.20
C LEU A 237 3.31 22.45 -12.62
N LYS A 238 4.57 22.69 -13.02
CA LYS A 238 5.29 23.93 -12.67
C LYS A 238 4.57 25.18 -13.18
N LYS A 239 4.01 25.17 -14.40
CA LYS A 239 3.20 26.29 -14.92
C LYS A 239 1.87 26.44 -14.18
N GLN A 240 1.24 25.34 -13.77
CA GLN A 240 0.02 25.35 -12.96
C GLN A 240 0.27 25.95 -11.58
N ASN A 241 1.36 25.58 -10.90
CA ASN A 241 1.74 26.16 -9.61
C ASN A 241 1.97 27.68 -9.73
N MET A 242 2.74 28.15 -10.72
CA MET A 242 2.94 29.59 -10.94
C MET A 242 1.63 30.35 -11.22
N LYS A 243 0.62 29.68 -11.82
CA LYS A 243 -0.72 30.26 -11.96
C LYS A 243 -1.47 30.27 -10.63
N LEU A 244 -1.39 29.19 -9.84
CA LEU A 244 -2.00 29.07 -8.52
C LEU A 244 -1.48 30.16 -7.56
N ASP A 245 -0.17 30.41 -7.57
CA ASP A 245 0.47 31.50 -6.82
C ASP A 245 -0.16 32.86 -7.18
N SER A 246 -0.32 33.14 -8.48
CA SER A 246 -0.94 34.40 -8.94
C SER A 246 -2.42 34.52 -8.57
N MET A 247 -3.16 33.41 -8.55
CA MET A 247 -4.56 33.38 -8.12
C MET A 247 -4.68 33.55 -6.60
N SER A 248 -3.77 32.97 -5.82
CA SER A 248 -3.71 33.14 -4.36
C SER A 248 -3.47 34.60 -3.97
N ALA A 249 -2.54 35.28 -4.65
CA ALA A 249 -2.26 36.70 -4.42
C ALA A 249 -3.48 37.60 -4.73
N GLU A 250 -4.25 37.30 -5.77
CA GLU A 250 -5.48 38.05 -6.11
C GLU A 250 -6.63 37.75 -5.14
N VAL A 251 -6.77 36.52 -4.64
CA VAL A 251 -7.75 36.18 -3.60
C VAL A 251 -7.47 36.90 -2.28
N GLU A 252 -6.21 36.99 -1.86
CA GLU A 252 -5.87 37.71 -0.62
C GLU A 252 -6.08 39.23 -0.77
N ARG A 253 -5.81 39.77 -1.96
CA ARG A 253 -6.15 41.16 -2.31
C ARG A 253 -7.65 41.44 -2.23
N GLN A 254 -8.48 40.52 -2.72
CA GLN A 254 -9.94 40.63 -2.62
C GLN A 254 -10.44 40.49 -1.18
N ARG A 255 -9.76 39.72 -0.32
CA ARG A 255 -10.05 39.65 1.13
C ARG A 255 -9.77 40.97 1.86
N GLU A 256 -8.72 41.70 1.50
CA GLU A 256 -8.49 43.04 2.08
C GLU A 256 -9.59 44.03 1.67
N ILE A 257 -9.94 44.08 0.38
CA ILE A 257 -11.06 44.89 -0.13
C ILE A 257 -12.38 44.51 0.57
N LEU A 258 -12.61 43.22 0.87
CA LEU A 258 -13.81 42.78 1.59
C LEU A 258 -13.82 43.25 3.06
N LYS A 259 -12.66 43.29 3.74
CA LYS A 259 -12.54 43.87 5.10
C LYS A 259 -12.86 45.36 5.12
N GLU A 260 -12.33 46.13 4.16
CA GLU A 260 -12.62 47.57 4.04
C GLU A 260 -14.11 47.83 3.83
N ASN A 261 -14.74 47.08 2.92
CA ASN A 261 -16.18 47.17 2.68
C ASN A 261 -17.02 46.80 3.92
N LEU A 262 -16.62 45.77 4.69
CA LEU A 262 -17.30 45.37 5.92
C LEU A 262 -17.26 46.49 6.97
N ALA A 263 -16.08 47.09 7.19
CA ALA A 263 -15.91 48.21 8.11
C ALA A 263 -16.76 49.45 7.70
N ALA A 264 -16.86 49.73 6.40
CA ALA A 264 -17.72 50.79 5.87
C ALA A 264 -19.22 50.52 6.13
N VAL A 265 -19.67 49.27 5.98
CA VAL A 265 -21.06 48.86 6.28
C VAL A 265 -21.35 48.98 7.79
N GLU A 266 -20.41 48.62 8.67
CA GLU A 266 -20.56 48.83 10.12
C GLU A 266 -20.64 50.31 10.49
N GLU A 267 -19.89 51.20 9.83
CA GLU A 267 -19.99 52.64 10.04
C GLU A 267 -21.33 53.20 9.56
N LEU A 268 -21.82 52.74 8.40
CA LEU A 268 -23.10 53.14 7.83
C LEU A 268 -24.27 52.71 8.74
N SER A 269 -24.23 51.47 9.26
CA SER A 269 -25.23 50.97 10.21
C SER A 269 -25.30 51.84 11.48
N ARG A 270 -24.15 52.20 12.06
CA ARG A 270 -24.07 53.11 13.22
C ARG A 270 -24.57 54.53 12.92
N LYS A 271 -24.47 55.00 11.68
CA LYS A 271 -25.07 56.28 11.24
C LYS A 271 -26.59 56.20 11.14
N ILE A 272 -27.12 55.12 10.55
CA ILE A 272 -28.57 54.88 10.42
C ILE A 272 -29.23 54.78 11.79
N GLU A 273 -28.63 54.05 12.73
CA GLU A 273 -29.15 53.88 14.10
C GLU A 273 -29.25 55.23 14.84
N LYS A 274 -28.21 56.07 14.75
CA LYS A 274 -28.24 57.44 15.30
C LYS A 274 -29.33 58.31 14.67
N GLN A 275 -29.54 58.24 13.35
CA GLN A 275 -30.62 58.97 12.68
C GLN A 275 -32.01 58.49 13.15
N ARG A 276 -32.18 57.18 13.38
CA ARG A 276 -33.43 56.58 13.87
C ARG A 276 -33.79 57.11 15.26
N MET A 277 -32.82 57.16 16.17
CA MET A 277 -32.98 57.69 17.53
C MET A 277 -33.33 59.20 17.53
N ILE A 278 -32.73 59.98 16.62
CA ILE A 278 -33.07 61.41 16.44
C ILE A 278 -34.51 61.58 15.94
N ALA A 279 -34.96 60.73 15.02
CA ALA A 279 -36.33 60.79 14.48
C ALA A 279 -37.40 60.44 15.52
N GLU A 280 -37.12 59.55 16.47
CA GLU A 280 -38.01 59.27 17.61
C GLU A 280 -38.09 60.46 18.58
N LEU A 281 -36.95 61.03 18.98
CA LEU A 281 -36.91 62.24 19.81
C LEU A 281 -37.67 63.42 19.16
N GLN A 282 -37.57 63.56 17.83
CA GLN A 282 -38.36 64.56 17.08
C GLN A 282 -39.86 64.27 17.14
N ARG A 283 -40.30 63.01 16.94
CA ARG A 283 -41.72 62.63 17.08
C ARG A 283 -42.28 62.94 18.46
N ASP A 284 -41.56 62.62 19.52
CA ASP A 284 -42.00 62.88 20.90
C ASP A 284 -42.11 64.38 21.17
N SER A 285 -41.15 65.18 20.68
CA SER A 285 -41.21 66.64 20.79
C SER A 285 -42.43 67.24 20.05
N MET A 286 -42.76 66.72 18.86
CA MET A 286 -43.95 67.13 18.11
C MET A 286 -45.25 66.70 18.78
N ALA A 287 -45.29 65.51 19.39
CA ALA A 287 -46.43 65.05 20.17
C ALA A 287 -46.66 65.92 21.42
N LEU A 288 -45.59 66.39 22.07
CA LEU A 288 -45.67 67.33 23.18
C LEU A 288 -46.19 68.71 22.73
N ALA A 289 -45.59 69.29 21.69
CA ALA A 289 -45.99 70.58 21.13
C ALA A 289 -47.45 70.58 20.63
N SER A 290 -47.93 69.47 20.08
CA SER A 290 -49.35 69.31 19.67
C SER A 290 -50.32 69.34 20.85
N ARG A 291 -49.90 68.83 22.02
CA ARG A 291 -50.69 68.91 23.27
C ARG A 291 -50.73 70.34 23.81
N GLU A 292 -49.59 71.05 23.83
CA GLU A 292 -49.52 72.45 24.25
C GLU A 292 -50.35 73.37 23.34
N LEU A 293 -50.31 73.15 22.02
CA LEU A 293 -51.10 73.93 21.07
C LEU A 293 -52.62 73.79 21.35
N LYS A 294 -53.09 72.56 21.60
CA LYS A 294 -54.49 72.31 21.97
C LYS A 294 -54.87 72.96 23.30
N ALA A 295 -53.99 72.92 24.29
CA ALA A 295 -54.21 73.60 25.56
C ALA A 295 -54.36 75.13 25.39
N LYS A 296 -53.49 75.75 24.60
CA LYS A 296 -53.56 77.19 24.29
C LYS A 296 -54.78 77.57 23.45
N GLN A 297 -55.23 76.72 22.53
CA GLN A 297 -56.48 76.95 21.78
C GLN A 297 -57.71 76.98 22.71
N GLU A 298 -57.76 76.08 23.69
CA GLU A 298 -58.83 76.04 24.69
C GLU A 298 -58.73 77.19 25.73
N GLU A 299 -57.53 77.71 25.98
CA GLU A 299 -57.33 78.94 26.78
C GLU A 299 -57.78 80.19 26.03
N ILE A 300 -57.45 80.33 24.74
CA ILE A 300 -57.95 81.41 23.87
C ILE A 300 -59.47 81.40 23.81
N ARG A 301 -60.11 80.23 23.64
CA ARG A 301 -61.57 80.09 23.63
C ARG A 301 -62.23 80.65 24.90
N LYS A 302 -61.60 80.46 26.06
CA LYS A 302 -62.05 81.01 27.36
C LYS A 302 -61.76 82.50 27.53
N ILE A 303 -60.76 83.04 26.82
CA ILE A 303 -60.49 84.47 26.76
C ILE A 303 -61.54 85.17 25.88
N ASP A 304 -61.93 84.58 24.75
CA ASP A 304 -62.99 85.11 23.88
C ASP A 304 -64.37 85.11 24.59
N GLU A 305 -64.73 84.02 25.28
CA GLU A 305 -65.95 83.94 26.11
C GLU A 305 -65.97 85.05 27.19
N ARG A 306 -64.84 85.33 27.83
CA ARG A 306 -64.69 86.43 28.80
C ARG A 306 -64.74 87.81 28.15
N LEU A 307 -64.19 87.97 26.95
CA LEU A 307 -64.23 89.24 26.21
C LEU A 307 -65.67 89.64 25.86
N GLY A 308 -66.51 88.67 25.47
CA GLY A 308 -67.94 88.89 25.28
C GLY A 308 -68.63 89.42 26.54
N GLN A 309 -68.46 88.74 27.69
CA GLN A 309 -68.99 89.18 28.98
C GLN A 309 -68.44 90.55 29.42
N THR A 310 -67.18 90.84 29.07
CA THR A 310 -66.54 92.12 29.40
C THR A 310 -67.19 93.28 28.64
N GLN A 311 -67.60 93.10 27.37
CA GLN A 311 -68.24 94.16 26.58
C GLN A 311 -69.57 94.64 27.18
N GLU A 312 -70.40 93.73 27.72
CA GLU A 312 -71.64 94.10 28.43
C GLU A 312 -71.35 94.89 29.73
N THR A 313 -70.33 94.48 30.49
CA THR A 313 -69.93 95.23 31.71
C THR A 313 -69.28 96.58 31.41
N VAL A 314 -68.57 96.75 30.28
CA VAL A 314 -68.03 98.06 29.87
C VAL A 314 -69.16 99.04 29.49
N ALA A 315 -70.25 98.55 28.89
CA ALA A 315 -71.42 99.37 28.58
C ALA A 315 -72.09 99.91 29.86
N THR A 316 -72.23 99.09 30.91
CA THR A 316 -72.77 99.52 32.21
C THR A 316 -71.79 100.40 33.01
N GLN A 317 -70.49 100.12 32.97
CA GLN A 317 -69.47 100.94 33.65
C GLN A 317 -69.34 102.36 33.08
N LYS A 318 -69.59 102.58 31.78
CA LYS A 318 -69.63 103.94 31.19
C LYS A 318 -70.59 104.87 31.93
N ASN A 319 -71.76 104.38 32.33
CA ASN A 319 -72.75 105.17 33.07
C ASN A 319 -72.25 105.51 34.50
N ILE A 320 -71.54 104.58 35.15
CA ILE A 320 -70.94 104.80 36.48
C ILE A 320 -69.83 105.86 36.40
N ILE A 321 -69.03 105.88 35.33
CA ILE A 321 -67.96 106.89 35.13
C ILE A 321 -68.54 108.31 35.02
N TYR A 322 -69.69 108.50 34.35
CA TYR A 322 -70.35 109.81 34.31
C TYR A 322 -70.78 110.30 35.72
N PHE A 323 -71.28 109.40 36.58
CA PHE A 323 -71.56 109.73 37.98
C PHE A 323 -70.28 110.03 38.79
N ALA A 324 -69.18 109.30 38.55
CA ALA A 324 -67.91 109.52 39.25
C ALA A 324 -67.28 110.89 38.92
N ILE A 325 -67.39 111.34 37.66
CA ILE A 325 -66.90 112.68 37.24
C ILE A 325 -67.65 113.79 37.98
N ALA A 326 -68.97 113.66 38.17
CA ALA A 326 -69.76 114.61 38.96
C ALA A 326 -69.32 114.68 40.43
N ALA A 327 -68.96 113.54 41.04
CA ALA A 327 -68.44 113.49 42.40
C ALA A 327 -67.02 114.10 42.54
N LEU A 328 -66.18 113.99 41.51
CA LEU A 328 -64.81 114.53 41.54
C LEU A 328 -64.79 116.06 41.67
N VAL A 329 -65.73 116.76 41.04
CA VAL A 329 -65.88 118.23 41.13
C VAL A 329 -66.13 118.67 42.58
N ILE A 330 -66.87 117.88 43.36
CA ILE A 330 -67.15 118.15 44.77
C ILE A 330 -65.89 117.97 45.62
N PHE A 331 -65.07 116.95 45.34
CA PHE A 331 -63.83 116.69 46.09
C PHE A 331 -62.73 117.74 45.86
N ILE A 332 -62.62 118.29 44.65
CA ILE A 332 -61.65 119.36 44.34
C ILE A 332 -61.95 120.62 45.19
N PHE A 333 -63.23 120.88 45.51
CA PHE A 333 -63.63 121.99 46.37
C PHE A 333 -63.20 121.80 47.84
N LEU A 334 -63.19 120.57 48.36
CA LEU A 334 -62.67 120.27 49.71
C LEU A 334 -61.14 120.28 49.79
N GLY A 335 -60.44 119.84 48.73
CA GLY A 335 -58.99 119.65 48.75
C GLY A 335 -58.18 120.92 49.07
N ILE A 336 -58.70 122.09 48.71
CA ILE A 336 -58.08 123.40 48.97
C ILE A 336 -57.93 123.69 50.48
N ILE A 337 -58.79 123.13 51.33
CA ILE A 337 -58.84 123.44 52.77
C ILE A 337 -57.69 122.78 53.55
N ILE A 338 -57.16 121.64 53.08
CA ILE A 338 -56.27 120.77 53.86
C ILE A 338 -54.77 121.08 53.67
N ILE A 339 -54.40 121.85 52.64
CA ILE A 339 -53.01 122.06 52.20
C ILE A 339 -52.13 122.79 53.25
N ASN A 340 -52.70 123.54 54.19
CA ASN A 340 -51.97 124.29 55.22
C ASN A 340 -51.39 123.41 56.37
N GLY A 341 -51.39 122.08 56.25
CA GLY A 341 -51.21 121.16 57.38
C GLY A 341 -49.79 120.81 57.85
N TYR A 342 -48.92 120.25 56.97
CA TYR A 342 -47.95 119.24 57.44
C TYR A 342 -46.55 119.23 56.78
N LEU A 343 -45.51 119.58 57.54
CA LEU A 343 -44.08 119.58 57.13
C LEU A 343 -43.16 118.99 58.24
N ASN A 344 -42.34 117.91 58.02
CA ASN A 344 -41.00 117.60 58.64
C ASN A 344 -40.36 116.13 58.46
N LYS A 345 -39.17 115.98 57.79
CA LYS A 345 -37.87 115.20 58.09
C LYS A 345 -37.62 113.61 57.88
N GLN A 346 -36.33 113.06 57.84
CA GLN A 346 -35.80 111.77 57.13
C GLN A 346 -34.36 111.06 57.51
N LYS A 347 -33.91 109.78 57.06
CA LYS A 347 -32.48 109.16 56.68
C LYS A 347 -32.11 107.56 56.50
N ILE A 348 -30.80 107.02 56.27
CA ILE A 348 -30.25 105.70 55.57
C ILE A 348 -28.75 105.10 55.95
N ASN A 349 -27.93 104.08 55.38
CA ASN A 349 -27.71 102.52 55.37
C ASN A 349 -26.22 101.90 54.93
N LYS A 350 -25.76 100.55 55.02
CA LYS A 350 -24.40 99.89 54.52
C LYS A 350 -24.13 98.26 54.24
N GLN A 351 -22.87 97.62 54.25
CA GLN A 351 -22.24 96.32 53.57
C GLN A 351 -20.94 95.62 54.30
N LEU A 352 -20.02 94.58 54.01
CA LEU A 352 -19.54 93.36 53.12
C LEU A 352 -18.29 92.50 53.80
N SER A 353 -17.37 91.47 53.46
CA SER A 353 -16.81 90.34 52.50
C SER A 353 -15.55 89.49 53.15
N GLU A 354 -14.61 88.50 52.76
CA GLU A 354 -14.12 87.33 51.81
C GLU A 354 -12.68 86.64 52.24
N GLN A 355 -11.79 85.60 51.85
CA GLN A 355 -11.38 84.32 51.01
C GLN A 355 -10.00 83.58 51.58
N TYR A 356 -9.11 82.53 51.23
CA TYR A 356 -8.72 81.31 50.30
C TYR A 356 -7.56 80.22 50.80
N VAL A 357 -6.82 79.30 50.01
CA VAL A 357 -6.03 77.97 50.41
C VAL A 357 -4.71 77.39 49.59
N ALA A 358 -3.86 76.32 49.98
CA ALA A 358 -2.56 75.70 49.33
C ALA A 358 -2.01 74.14 49.56
N ILE A 359 -0.77 73.62 49.11
CA ILE A 359 -0.19 72.15 48.84
C ILE A 359 1.45 71.93 48.85
N ASN A 360 2.36 70.84 48.77
CA ASN A 360 2.65 69.31 49.02
C ASN A 360 4.18 68.68 48.69
N SER A 361 4.60 67.36 48.98
CA SER A 361 5.77 66.39 48.52
C SER A 361 7.22 66.18 49.25
N GLN A 362 8.24 65.19 49.18
CA GLN A 362 8.72 63.75 48.73
C GLN A 362 10.17 63.31 49.38
N LYS A 363 11.13 62.26 49.29
CA LYS A 363 11.63 60.92 48.62
C LYS A 363 12.76 60.06 49.45
N ASP A 364 13.50 58.99 48.95
CA ASP A 364 14.34 57.84 49.62
C ASP A 364 15.66 57.16 48.93
N GLU A 365 16.48 56.15 49.51
CA GLU A 365 17.50 55.08 48.95
C GLU A 365 18.67 54.49 49.93
N ILE A 366 19.66 53.47 49.83
CA ILE A 366 20.12 52.16 49.11
C ILE A 366 21.48 51.38 49.66
N GLN A 367 21.86 50.08 49.30
CA GLN A 367 23.20 49.23 49.31
C GLN A 367 23.78 48.31 50.53
N ASN A 368 24.79 47.33 50.59
CA ASN A 368 25.66 46.33 49.75
C ASN A 368 26.78 45.38 50.51
N GLN A 369 27.16 44.09 50.08
CA GLN A 369 28.49 43.25 50.15
C GLN A 369 28.90 41.98 51.09
N ALA A 370 29.92 41.07 50.74
CA ALA A 370 30.34 39.72 51.41
C ALA A 370 31.79 38.99 51.15
N LYS A 371 32.18 37.76 51.71
CA LYS A 371 33.50 36.91 51.62
C LYS A 371 33.43 35.39 52.20
N LEU A 372 34.35 34.33 52.34
CA LEU A 372 35.80 33.79 52.14
C LEU A 372 36.01 32.19 52.40
N LEU A 373 37.18 31.43 52.16
CA LEU A 373 37.35 29.90 52.25
C LEU A 373 38.81 29.19 52.25
N GLU A 374 39.08 27.99 52.89
CA GLU A 374 40.20 26.98 52.56
C GLU A 374 40.07 25.50 53.14
N SER A 375 39.91 24.43 52.32
CA SER A 375 40.50 23.04 52.43
C SER A 375 39.82 22.00 51.49
N VAL A 376 40.50 21.45 50.46
CA VAL A 376 39.80 20.83 49.28
C VAL A 376 40.39 19.50 48.72
N ASN A 377 41.59 19.08 49.09
CA ASN A 377 42.50 18.49 48.10
C ASN A 377 42.60 16.93 48.05
N THR A 378 41.50 16.17 47.93
CA THR A 378 41.61 14.68 47.77
C THR A 378 40.52 13.92 46.98
N GLU A 379 39.35 14.50 46.65
CA GLU A 379 38.37 13.82 45.79
C GLU A 379 38.57 14.05 44.27
N LEU A 380 39.40 15.04 43.91
CA LEU A 380 39.47 15.60 42.55
C LEU A 380 39.84 14.60 41.45
N GLU A 381 40.71 13.61 41.71
CA GLU A 381 41.15 12.66 40.67
C GLU A 381 40.01 11.79 40.13
N LYS A 382 39.09 11.34 41.00
CA LYS A 382 38.01 10.41 40.59
C LYS A 382 36.95 11.10 39.75
N LEU A 383 36.64 12.35 40.06
CA LEU A 383 35.69 13.17 39.29
C LEU A 383 36.26 13.58 37.93
N SER A 384 37.58 13.80 37.83
CA SER A 384 38.23 14.22 36.59
C SER A 384 38.15 13.19 35.45
N ILE A 385 38.09 11.89 35.76
CA ILE A 385 38.04 10.81 34.75
C ILE A 385 36.62 10.66 34.18
N VAL A 386 35.59 10.73 35.02
CA VAL A 386 34.19 10.64 34.53
C VAL A 386 33.86 11.82 33.61
N ALA A 387 34.42 13.00 33.89
CA ALA A 387 34.23 14.18 33.05
C ALA A 387 35.06 14.16 31.74
N SER A 388 36.15 13.40 31.63
CA SER A 388 37.01 13.41 30.44
C SER A 388 36.46 12.61 29.26
N GLU A 389 35.81 11.47 29.54
CA GLU A 389 35.42 10.48 28.54
C GLU A 389 34.04 10.71 27.91
N THR A 390 33.24 11.68 28.39
CA THR A 390 31.92 11.97 27.79
C THR A 390 32.04 12.75 26.48
N ASP A 391 31.18 12.44 25.50
CA ASP A 391 30.98 13.29 24.32
C ASP A 391 30.12 14.53 24.60
N ASN A 392 29.30 14.49 25.66
CA ASN A 392 28.70 15.70 26.21
C ASN A 392 29.80 16.69 26.63
N ALA A 393 29.57 17.96 26.32
CA ALA A 393 30.41 19.03 26.81
C ALA A 393 30.09 19.29 28.28
N VAL A 394 31.11 19.42 29.11
CA VAL A 394 30.97 19.72 30.54
C VAL A 394 31.85 20.93 30.85
N THR A 395 31.24 21.99 31.37
CA THR A 395 31.95 23.18 31.83
C THR A 395 31.77 23.39 33.32
N ILE A 396 32.79 23.94 33.98
CA ILE A 396 32.72 24.39 35.37
C ILE A 396 32.98 25.89 35.36
N MET A 397 32.05 26.65 35.95
CA MET A 397 32.07 28.10 36.03
C MET A 397 32.05 28.58 37.49
N ASP A 398 32.46 29.82 37.71
CA ASP A 398 32.17 30.51 38.97
C ASP A 398 30.69 30.94 39.06
N VAL A 399 30.30 31.49 40.21
CA VAL A 399 28.95 32.02 40.49
C VAL A 399 28.53 33.20 39.59
N LYS A 400 29.43 33.73 38.77
CA LYS A 400 29.16 34.81 37.81
C LYS A 400 29.11 34.30 36.36
N GLY A 401 29.27 32.99 36.13
CA GLY A 401 29.30 32.39 34.80
C GLY A 401 30.66 32.46 34.08
N ASN A 402 31.75 32.79 34.76
CA ASN A 402 33.08 32.80 34.15
C ASN A 402 33.63 31.37 34.06
N PHE A 403 34.07 30.93 32.88
CA PHE A 403 34.59 29.57 32.69
C PHE A 403 35.87 29.33 33.49
N GLN A 404 35.84 28.41 34.45
CA GLN A 404 37.03 27.94 35.19
C GLN A 404 37.68 26.76 34.48
N TRP A 405 36.90 25.83 33.94
CA TRP A 405 37.36 24.60 33.30
C TRP A 405 36.34 24.10 32.26
N VAL A 406 36.82 23.39 31.24
CA VAL A 406 35.99 22.65 30.26
C VAL A 406 36.61 21.27 30.01
N ASN A 407 35.78 20.27 29.73
CA ASN A 407 36.24 18.92 29.42
C ASN A 407 36.69 18.76 27.94
N PRO A 408 37.33 17.62 27.59
CA PRO A 408 37.62 17.30 26.19
C PRO A 408 36.37 17.18 25.30
N GLY A 409 35.21 16.80 25.85
CA GLY A 409 33.92 16.79 25.13
C GLY A 409 33.53 18.17 24.60
N PHE A 410 33.69 19.23 25.39
CA PHE A 410 33.47 20.63 24.99
C PHE A 410 34.37 21.03 23.81
N THR A 411 35.64 20.60 23.82
CA THR A 411 36.55 20.83 22.70
C THR A 411 36.18 20.02 21.45
N ARG A 412 35.61 18.81 21.60
CA ARG A 412 35.05 18.04 20.46
C ARG A 412 33.80 18.70 19.88
N MET A 413 32.85 19.11 20.74
CA MET A 413 31.55 19.66 20.34
C MET A 413 31.63 21.07 19.75
N TYR A 414 32.34 22.00 20.41
CA TYR A 414 32.38 23.41 19.98
C TYR A 414 33.66 23.78 19.22
N GLY A 415 34.71 22.97 19.28
CA GLY A 415 36.01 23.25 18.64
C GLY A 415 36.91 24.22 19.42
N TYR A 416 36.52 24.63 20.63
CA TYR A 416 37.30 25.54 21.50
C TYR A 416 37.96 24.79 22.67
N THR A 417 39.21 25.14 22.98
CA THR A 417 39.80 24.88 24.31
C THR A 417 39.47 26.04 25.25
N LEU A 418 39.61 25.88 26.57
CA LEU A 418 39.38 26.96 27.55
C LEU A 418 40.16 28.25 27.22
N GLN A 419 41.37 28.12 26.67
CA GLN A 419 42.22 29.27 26.32
C GLN A 419 41.75 29.94 25.02
N LEU A 420 41.31 29.17 24.02
CA LEU A 420 40.73 29.74 22.80
C LEU A 420 39.37 30.39 23.08
N LEU A 421 38.51 29.76 23.88
CA LEU A 421 37.22 30.29 24.32
C LEU A 421 37.34 31.69 24.91
N LYS A 422 38.30 31.87 25.83
CA LYS A 422 38.59 33.15 26.50
C LYS A 422 39.24 34.22 25.60
N ASN A 423 39.82 33.83 24.47
CA ASN A 423 40.55 34.72 23.57
C ASN A 423 39.77 35.07 22.30
N GLU A 424 38.92 34.17 21.81
CA GLU A 424 38.23 34.26 20.51
C GLU A 424 36.71 34.47 20.64
N LEU A 425 36.11 34.22 21.82
CA LEU A 425 34.66 34.31 22.05
C LEU A 425 34.36 35.18 23.30
N ASP A 426 34.18 34.57 24.47
CA ASP A 426 34.12 35.28 25.76
C ASP A 426 34.63 34.36 26.90
N SER A 427 35.14 34.99 27.95
CA SER A 427 35.45 34.37 29.23
C SER A 427 34.23 34.00 30.08
N ASN A 428 33.06 34.56 29.77
CA ASN A 428 31.80 34.40 30.49
C ASN A 428 30.72 33.76 29.60
N ILE A 429 29.94 32.83 30.15
CA ILE A 429 28.83 32.16 29.45
C ILE A 429 27.75 33.11 28.92
N VAL A 430 27.57 34.29 29.52
CA VAL A 430 26.59 35.28 29.05
C VAL A 430 27.01 35.90 27.71
N GLY A 431 28.31 36.06 27.45
CA GLY A 431 28.83 36.49 26.14
C GLY A 431 29.09 35.34 25.17
N ALA A 432 29.37 34.14 25.68
CA ALA A 432 29.63 32.94 24.86
C ALA A 432 28.36 32.17 24.42
N SER A 433 27.19 32.50 24.96
CA SER A 433 25.92 31.82 24.67
C SER A 433 25.02 32.65 23.75
N ASN A 434 24.42 32.00 22.75
CA ASN A 434 23.42 32.62 21.88
C ASN A 434 22.01 32.71 22.51
N ASN A 435 21.83 32.29 23.77
CA ASN A 435 20.55 32.38 24.46
C ASN A 435 20.41 33.76 25.16
N PRO A 436 19.50 34.65 24.74
CA PRO A 436 19.39 35.99 25.33
C PRO A 436 18.96 35.98 26.81
N ASP A 437 18.27 34.92 27.25
CA ASP A 437 17.82 34.76 28.64
C ASP A 437 18.84 34.07 29.55
N ILE A 438 20.05 33.76 29.06
CA ILE A 438 21.08 33.02 29.83
C ILE A 438 21.39 33.66 31.19
N GLN A 439 21.42 35.00 31.26
CA GLN A 439 21.66 35.72 32.51
C GLN A 439 20.48 35.58 33.49
N ASN A 440 19.24 35.62 32.99
CA ASN A 440 18.03 35.40 33.78
C ASN A 440 17.96 33.96 34.31
N ILE A 441 18.34 32.99 33.47
CA ILE A 441 18.43 31.57 33.84
C ILE A 441 19.48 31.35 34.95
N ILE A 442 20.66 31.94 34.81
CA ILE A 442 21.74 31.83 35.81
C ILE A 442 21.33 32.47 37.14
N ASN A 443 20.78 33.70 37.12
CA ASN A 443 20.28 34.35 38.33
C ASN A 443 19.22 33.48 39.02
N LYS A 444 18.23 32.97 38.28
CA LYS A 444 17.19 32.08 38.81
C LYS A 444 17.74 30.78 39.39
N ILE A 445 18.75 30.17 38.75
CA ILE A 445 19.44 28.97 39.28
C ILE A 445 20.14 29.28 40.61
N ILE A 446 20.76 30.46 40.74
CA ILE A 446 21.42 30.89 41.96
C ILE A 446 20.41 31.18 43.08
N GLU A 447 19.31 31.86 42.77
CA GLU A 447 18.22 32.17 43.72
C GLU A 447 17.47 30.93 44.20
N THR A 448 17.08 30.04 43.27
CA THR A 448 16.28 28.85 43.57
C THR A 448 17.11 27.65 44.04
N LYS A 449 18.43 27.68 43.79
CA LYS A 449 19.39 26.60 44.10
C LYS A 449 19.03 25.25 43.45
N GLN A 450 18.27 25.29 42.37
CA GLN A 450 17.86 24.13 41.56
C GLN A 450 18.50 24.17 40.18
N ALA A 451 18.70 23.00 39.56
CA ALA A 451 19.20 22.92 38.19
C ALA A 451 18.19 23.47 37.18
N GLY A 452 18.68 24.17 36.15
CA GLY A 452 17.86 24.70 35.05
C GLY A 452 18.33 24.18 33.70
N SER A 453 17.38 23.74 32.87
CA SER A 453 17.62 23.24 31.52
C SER A 453 17.01 24.15 30.46
N TYR A 454 17.69 24.32 29.34
CA TYR A 454 17.17 25.01 28.15
C TYR A 454 17.68 24.35 26.86
N GLN A 455 17.01 24.63 25.74
CA GLN A 455 17.48 24.28 24.40
C GLN A 455 17.71 25.56 23.59
N ASN A 456 18.87 25.71 22.95
CA ASN A 456 19.18 26.85 22.08
C ASN A 456 20.04 26.45 20.87
N ARG A 457 20.32 27.40 19.98
CA ARG A 457 21.24 27.21 18.85
C ARG A 457 22.58 27.88 19.12
N ASN A 458 23.62 27.10 19.35
CA ASN A 458 24.99 27.61 19.46
C ASN A 458 25.70 27.52 18.10
N LYS A 459 26.84 28.21 17.97
CA LYS A 459 27.73 28.07 16.81
C LYS A 459 29.06 27.47 17.23
N THR A 460 29.56 26.51 16.46
CA THR A 460 30.91 25.96 16.65
C THR A 460 31.96 26.98 16.18
N ARG A 461 33.24 26.74 16.51
CA ARG A 461 34.37 27.56 16.05
C ARG A 461 34.56 27.56 14.52
N THR A 462 33.97 26.59 13.81
CA THR A 462 33.92 26.57 12.33
C THR A 462 32.73 27.33 11.74
N GLY A 463 31.82 27.85 12.59
CA GLY A 463 30.63 28.61 12.19
C GLY A 463 29.38 27.76 11.92
N GLU A 464 29.43 26.44 12.17
CA GLU A 464 28.28 25.55 12.01
C GLU A 464 27.25 25.77 13.14
N GLU A 465 25.96 25.79 12.79
CA GLU A 465 24.88 25.90 13.79
C GLU A 465 24.49 24.52 14.33
N ILE A 466 24.65 24.35 15.64
CA ILE A 466 24.22 23.15 16.38
C ILE A 466 23.10 23.50 17.37
N TRP A 467 22.09 22.64 17.45
CA TRP A 467 21.11 22.67 18.53
C TRP A 467 21.68 21.98 19.75
N VAL A 468 21.62 22.68 20.89
CA VAL A 468 22.19 22.22 22.15
C VAL A 468 21.09 22.17 23.19
N GLN A 469 21.04 21.08 23.96
CA GLN A 469 20.37 21.06 25.25
C GLN A 469 21.40 21.25 26.36
N THR A 470 21.38 22.43 26.99
CA THR A 470 22.21 22.74 28.15
C THR A 470 21.41 22.52 29.43
N THR A 471 22.02 21.86 30.41
CA THR A 471 21.54 21.83 31.80
C THR A 471 22.61 22.40 32.73
N ILE A 472 22.30 23.49 33.42
CA ILE A 472 23.18 24.12 34.41
C ILE A 472 22.73 23.68 35.80
N THR A 473 23.66 23.07 36.55
CA THR A 473 23.44 22.61 37.93
C THR A 473 24.29 23.45 38.90
N PRO A 474 23.71 24.04 39.95
CA PRO A 474 24.48 24.73 40.98
C PRO A 474 25.15 23.71 41.91
N ILE A 475 26.41 23.96 42.24
CA ILE A 475 27.14 23.25 43.30
C ILE A 475 27.10 24.14 44.55
N LEU A 476 26.63 23.54 45.65
CA LEU A 476 26.39 24.21 46.93
C LEU A 476 27.52 23.91 47.91
N ASP A 477 27.78 24.82 48.85
CA ASP A 477 28.67 24.59 50.00
C ASP A 477 27.91 24.10 51.24
N GLU A 478 28.63 23.92 52.35
CA GLU A 478 28.08 23.50 53.65
C GLU A 478 27.09 24.52 54.25
N ASN A 479 27.12 25.77 53.80
CA ASN A 479 26.18 26.83 54.18
C ASN A 479 24.95 26.86 53.25
N ASN A 480 24.84 25.89 52.32
CA ASN A 480 23.82 25.83 51.27
C ASN A 480 23.91 26.99 50.26
N GLU A 481 25.07 27.66 50.12
CA GLU A 481 25.29 28.74 49.15
C GLU A 481 25.95 28.24 47.86
N VAL A 482 25.57 28.84 46.72
CA VAL A 482 26.11 28.41 45.42
C VAL A 482 27.57 28.87 45.30
N VAL A 483 28.49 27.94 45.07
CA VAL A 483 29.93 28.22 44.91
C VAL A 483 30.44 28.02 43.48
N LYS A 484 29.80 27.14 42.70
CA LYS A 484 30.11 26.90 41.28
C LYS A 484 28.86 26.55 40.50
N LEU A 485 28.92 26.70 39.18
CA LEU A 485 27.91 26.21 38.24
C LEU A 485 28.57 25.17 37.32
N ILE A 486 27.92 24.03 37.12
CA ILE A 486 28.33 23.04 36.10
C ILE A 486 27.31 23.09 34.96
N SER A 487 27.75 23.37 33.73
CA SER A 487 26.93 23.08 32.55
C SER A 487 27.24 21.68 32.03
N ILE A 488 26.19 20.97 31.61
CA ILE A 488 26.30 19.80 30.74
C ILE A 488 25.52 20.14 29.48
N ASP A 489 26.21 20.14 28.35
CA ASP A 489 25.64 20.42 27.04
C ASP A 489 25.62 19.14 26.20
N THR A 490 24.46 18.82 25.65
CA THR A 490 24.24 17.69 24.73
C THR A 490 23.84 18.24 23.36
N ASP A 491 24.51 17.78 22.30
CA ASP A 491 24.09 18.05 20.93
C ASP A 491 22.79 17.27 20.63
N ILE A 492 21.76 17.98 20.17
CA ILE A 492 20.45 17.44 19.79
C ILE A 492 20.10 17.81 18.33
N THR A 493 21.12 18.10 17.52
CA THR A 493 20.97 18.60 16.15
C THR A 493 20.36 17.58 15.21
N ALA A 494 20.64 16.28 15.39
CA ALA A 494 20.06 15.23 14.56
C ALA A 494 18.55 15.09 14.84
N GLU A 495 18.19 15.00 16.11
CA GLU A 495 16.83 14.91 16.64
C GLU A 495 16.00 16.11 16.17
N LYS A 496 16.52 17.33 16.31
CA LYS A 496 15.82 18.55 15.87
C LYS A 496 15.71 18.66 14.35
N LYS A 497 16.67 18.14 13.57
CA LYS A 497 16.55 18.04 12.11
C LYS A 497 15.43 17.07 11.72
N SER A 498 15.39 15.87 12.32
CA SER A 498 14.34 14.88 12.07
C SER A 498 12.95 15.33 12.56
N GLU A 499 12.83 15.99 13.71
CA GLU A 499 11.57 16.54 14.22
C GLU A 499 10.98 17.57 13.23
N ILE A 500 11.81 18.48 12.72
CA ILE A 500 11.40 19.49 11.73
C ILE A 500 11.05 18.85 10.38
N GLU A 501 11.78 17.82 9.95
CA GLU A 501 11.49 17.11 8.71
C GLU A 501 10.17 16.32 8.79
N ILE A 502 9.97 15.53 9.85
CA ILE A 502 8.72 14.79 10.09
C ILE A 502 7.53 15.77 10.16
N ARG A 503 7.69 16.93 10.83
CA ARG A 503 6.62 17.92 10.88
C ARG A 503 6.29 18.51 9.50
N LYS A 504 7.30 18.84 8.69
CA LYS A 504 7.07 19.30 7.31
C LYS A 504 6.41 18.25 6.43
N GLN A 505 6.85 16.99 6.52
CA GLN A 505 6.23 15.88 5.80
C GLN A 505 4.76 15.70 6.22
N LYS A 506 4.47 15.81 7.52
CA LYS A 506 3.10 15.79 8.04
C LYS A 506 2.26 16.98 7.51
N GLU A 507 2.75 18.21 7.66
CA GLU A 507 2.11 19.44 7.15
C GLU A 507 1.79 19.32 5.65
N GLN A 508 2.71 18.75 4.86
CA GLN A 508 2.51 18.50 3.43
C GLN A 508 1.46 17.41 3.15
N ILE A 509 1.46 16.30 3.91
CA ILE A 509 0.48 15.21 3.76
C ILE A 509 -0.93 15.69 4.13
N GLU A 510 -1.08 16.47 5.20
CA GLU A 510 -2.36 17.05 5.61
C GLU A 510 -2.91 17.98 4.51
N ALA A 511 -2.10 18.89 3.98
CA ALA A 511 -2.51 19.75 2.86
C ALA A 511 -2.82 18.97 1.56
N GLN A 512 -2.09 17.89 1.26
CA GLN A 512 -2.39 17.02 0.12
C GLN A 512 -3.72 16.28 0.31
N ASN A 513 -4.00 15.77 1.50
CA ASN A 513 -5.27 15.12 1.83
C ASN A 513 -6.44 16.10 1.72
N GLU A 514 -6.33 17.32 2.25
CA GLU A 514 -7.36 18.36 2.11
C GLU A 514 -7.71 18.65 0.64
N MET A 515 -6.69 18.80 -0.22
CA MET A 515 -6.91 19.02 -1.66
C MET A 515 -7.55 17.81 -2.36
N ILE A 516 -7.18 16.58 -1.99
CA ILE A 516 -7.79 15.35 -2.53
C ILE A 516 -9.25 15.25 -2.08
N THR A 517 -9.55 15.43 -0.79
CA THR A 517 -10.91 15.42 -0.25
C THR A 517 -11.78 16.51 -0.88
N ALA A 518 -11.26 17.72 -1.08
CA ALA A 518 -11.98 18.78 -1.79
C ALA A 518 -12.29 18.41 -3.25
N SER A 519 -11.34 17.79 -3.96
CA SER A 519 -11.52 17.33 -5.34
C SER A 519 -12.58 16.22 -5.46
N ILE A 520 -12.59 15.24 -4.54
CA ILE A 520 -13.56 14.14 -4.56
C ILE A 520 -14.95 14.64 -4.13
N ASN A 521 -15.05 15.58 -3.17
CA ASN A 521 -16.32 16.24 -2.85
C ASN A 521 -16.88 17.06 -4.03
N TYR A 522 -16.01 17.67 -4.84
CA TYR A 522 -16.45 18.32 -6.09
C TYR A 522 -16.97 17.31 -7.12
N ALA A 523 -16.31 16.15 -7.26
CA ALA A 523 -16.81 15.06 -8.10
C ALA A 523 -18.17 14.51 -7.60
N LYS A 524 -18.39 14.45 -6.28
CA LYS A 524 -19.68 14.10 -5.68
C LYS A 524 -20.79 15.05 -6.09
N ASN A 525 -20.54 16.36 -6.06
CA ASN A 525 -21.54 17.35 -6.48
C ASN A 525 -21.91 17.18 -7.97
N ILE A 526 -20.94 16.81 -8.83
CA ILE A 526 -21.20 16.48 -10.24
C ILE A 526 -22.04 15.20 -10.36
N GLN A 527 -21.70 14.15 -9.61
CA GLN A 527 -22.46 12.90 -9.63
C GLN A 527 -23.90 13.09 -9.13
N GLN A 528 -24.10 13.86 -8.06
CA GLN A 528 -25.45 14.16 -7.56
C GLN A 528 -26.28 14.99 -8.54
N ALA A 529 -25.65 15.79 -9.40
CA ALA A 529 -26.33 16.57 -10.44
C ALA A 529 -26.71 15.76 -11.71
N ILE A 530 -26.31 14.48 -11.82
CA ILE A 530 -26.78 13.57 -12.89
C ILE A 530 -27.81 12.54 -12.42
N LEU A 531 -28.14 12.52 -11.13
CA LEU A 531 -29.17 11.65 -10.57
C LEU A 531 -30.54 12.33 -10.69
N PRO A 532 -31.63 11.57 -10.96
CA PRO A 532 -32.99 12.10 -10.93
C PRO A 532 -33.34 12.77 -9.60
N LEU A 533 -34.10 13.86 -9.68
CA LEU A 533 -34.68 14.52 -8.52
C LEU A 533 -35.85 13.67 -7.98
N PRO A 534 -36.01 13.51 -6.65
CA PRO A 534 -37.17 12.83 -6.07
C PRO A 534 -38.50 13.40 -6.55
N GLU A 535 -38.56 14.72 -6.74
CA GLU A 535 -39.73 15.46 -7.21
C GLU A 535 -40.17 15.07 -8.64
N ASP A 536 -39.28 14.52 -9.47
CA ASP A 536 -39.64 14.02 -10.81
C ASP A 536 -40.28 12.62 -10.75
N ILE A 537 -39.86 11.80 -9.80
CA ILE A 537 -40.39 10.45 -9.58
C ILE A 537 -41.72 10.49 -8.81
N GLU A 538 -41.81 11.38 -7.81
CA GLU A 538 -42.97 11.52 -6.93
C GLU A 538 -44.24 12.03 -7.65
N LYS A 539 -44.11 12.59 -8.87
CA LYS A 539 -45.24 12.90 -9.76
C LYS A 539 -46.10 11.68 -10.08
N TYR A 540 -45.48 10.53 -10.27
CA TYR A 540 -46.11 9.33 -10.87
C TYR A 540 -46.33 8.21 -9.85
N PHE A 541 -45.43 8.08 -8.88
CA PHE A 541 -45.45 7.00 -7.90
C PHE A 541 -45.22 7.52 -6.47
N ASP A 542 -45.54 6.70 -5.47
CA ASP A 542 -44.87 6.83 -4.18
C ASP A 542 -43.63 5.95 -4.22
N SER A 543 -42.47 6.47 -3.82
CA SER A 543 -41.22 5.69 -3.83
C SER A 543 -40.30 6.00 -2.65
N PHE A 544 -39.29 5.16 -2.45
CA PHE A 544 -38.13 5.49 -1.64
C PHE A 544 -36.85 5.06 -2.38
N ILE A 545 -35.77 5.81 -2.15
CA ILE A 545 -34.42 5.41 -2.58
C ILE A 545 -33.52 5.33 -1.35
N ILE A 546 -32.84 4.20 -1.21
CA ILE A 546 -31.63 4.04 -0.40
C ILE A 546 -30.48 4.15 -1.40
N PHE A 547 -29.60 5.14 -1.21
CA PHE A 547 -28.39 5.33 -2.00
C PHE A 547 -27.25 5.60 -1.03
N LYS A 548 -26.37 4.61 -0.88
CA LYS A 548 -25.24 4.62 0.05
C LYS A 548 -23.96 4.31 -0.72
N PRO A 549 -23.26 5.34 -1.23
CA PRO A 549 -21.92 5.17 -1.74
C PRO A 549 -21.00 4.62 -0.64
N ARG A 550 -20.10 3.72 -1.03
CA ARG A 550 -19.11 3.09 -0.15
C ARG A 550 -17.95 4.04 0.16
N ASP A 551 -17.53 4.78 -0.86
CA ASP A 551 -16.57 5.87 -0.76
C ASP A 551 -17.35 7.22 -0.74
N VAL A 552 -16.70 8.34 -1.07
CA VAL A 552 -17.38 9.66 -1.17
C VAL A 552 -18.28 9.76 -2.42
N VAL A 553 -18.00 8.95 -3.45
CA VAL A 553 -18.70 8.85 -4.74
C VAL A 553 -18.87 7.38 -5.13
N SER A 554 -19.84 7.10 -5.99
CA SER A 554 -20.39 5.76 -6.23
C SER A 554 -20.07 5.21 -7.62
N GLY A 555 -19.91 3.89 -7.75
CA GLY A 555 -20.13 3.17 -9.01
C GLY A 555 -21.62 3.10 -9.36
N ASP A 556 -22.46 2.81 -8.38
CA ASP A 556 -23.91 2.78 -8.57
C ASP A 556 -24.49 4.12 -9.02
N PHE A 557 -25.56 4.06 -9.81
CA PHE A 557 -26.51 5.15 -9.99
C PHE A 557 -27.94 4.61 -10.22
N TYR A 558 -28.93 5.45 -9.92
CA TYR A 558 -30.31 5.25 -10.37
C TYR A 558 -30.64 6.27 -11.47
N TRP A 559 -31.52 5.90 -12.39
CA TRP A 559 -31.85 6.70 -13.56
C TRP A 559 -33.35 6.65 -13.85
N PHE A 560 -33.91 7.77 -14.30
CA PHE A 560 -35.33 7.96 -14.56
C PHE A 560 -35.49 8.90 -15.76
N THR A 561 -36.44 8.62 -16.64
CA THR A 561 -36.97 9.64 -17.56
C THR A 561 -38.41 9.31 -17.96
N GLU A 562 -39.19 10.35 -18.20
CA GLU A 562 -40.46 10.29 -18.93
C GLU A 562 -40.21 10.41 -20.44
N LYS A 563 -41.05 9.76 -21.25
CA LYS A 563 -41.25 10.05 -22.68
C LYS A 563 -42.67 10.55 -22.84
N LEU A 564 -42.85 11.69 -23.50
CA LEU A 564 -44.14 12.39 -23.61
C LEU A 564 -44.78 12.21 -24.99
N GLN A 565 -46.11 12.18 -25.01
CA GLN A 565 -46.96 12.24 -26.20
C GLN A 565 -47.04 13.68 -26.74
N GLU A 566 -47.62 13.87 -27.94
CA GLU A 566 -47.74 15.19 -28.57
C GLU A 566 -48.58 16.21 -27.77
N ASP A 567 -49.46 15.74 -26.88
CA ASP A 567 -50.27 16.58 -25.98
C ASP A 567 -49.56 16.93 -24.66
N GLY A 568 -48.34 16.41 -24.43
CA GLY A 568 -47.57 16.58 -23.21
C GLY A 568 -47.90 15.59 -22.08
N SER A 569 -48.80 14.63 -22.30
CA SER A 569 -49.03 13.53 -21.36
C SER A 569 -47.89 12.50 -21.43
N PRO A 570 -47.59 11.75 -20.35
CA PRO A 570 -46.63 10.65 -20.40
C PRO A 570 -47.12 9.51 -21.31
N GLU A 571 -46.26 9.07 -22.23
CA GLU A 571 -46.42 7.82 -23.00
C GLU A 571 -45.87 6.66 -22.18
N LYS A 572 -44.59 6.74 -21.81
CA LYS A 572 -43.85 5.69 -21.10
C LYS A 572 -42.93 6.30 -20.05
N LEU A 573 -42.79 5.61 -18.92
CA LEU A 573 -41.83 5.95 -17.88
C LEU A 573 -40.72 4.91 -17.86
N PHE A 574 -39.47 5.37 -17.91
CA PHE A 574 -38.27 4.54 -17.90
C PHE A 574 -37.59 4.68 -16.54
N LEU A 575 -37.20 3.56 -15.94
CA LEU A 575 -36.46 3.57 -14.69
C LEU A 575 -35.42 2.45 -14.63
N ALA A 576 -34.26 2.76 -14.04
CA ALA A 576 -33.18 1.80 -13.87
C ALA A 576 -32.45 1.98 -12.54
N VAL A 577 -31.98 0.86 -12.00
CA VAL A 577 -30.92 0.80 -10.99
C VAL A 577 -29.71 0.13 -11.62
N VAL A 578 -28.55 0.76 -11.49
CA VAL A 578 -27.33 0.42 -12.23
C VAL A 578 -26.16 0.34 -11.25
N ASP A 579 -25.39 -0.73 -11.38
CA ASP A 579 -24.15 -1.08 -10.69
C ASP A 579 -23.02 -0.93 -11.73
N CYS A 580 -21.97 -0.17 -11.44
CA CYS A 580 -20.83 -0.01 -12.35
C CYS A 580 -19.59 -0.73 -11.83
N THR A 581 -18.78 -1.28 -12.74
CA THR A 581 -17.55 -2.02 -12.38
C THR A 581 -16.57 -1.14 -11.61
N GLY A 582 -16.52 -1.36 -10.29
CA GLY A 582 -15.66 -0.65 -9.35
C GLY A 582 -16.36 0.55 -8.72
N HIS A 583 -16.16 0.70 -7.42
CA HIS A 583 -16.64 1.79 -6.58
C HIS A 583 -15.77 3.07 -6.73
N GLY A 584 -16.17 4.14 -6.02
CA GLY A 584 -15.32 5.32 -5.86
C GLY A 584 -15.13 6.11 -7.16
N VAL A 585 -14.00 6.82 -7.27
CA VAL A 585 -13.77 7.75 -8.40
C VAL A 585 -13.81 7.08 -9.79
N PRO A 586 -13.23 5.88 -10.02
CA PRO A 586 -13.40 5.15 -11.29
C PRO A 586 -14.86 4.78 -11.57
N GLY A 587 -15.57 4.29 -10.55
CA GLY A 587 -17.00 4.00 -10.61
C GLY A 587 -17.84 5.21 -11.00
N ALA A 588 -17.57 6.37 -10.41
CA ALA A 588 -18.31 7.60 -10.70
C ALA A 588 -18.14 8.05 -12.15
N PHE A 589 -16.96 7.85 -12.77
CA PHE A 589 -16.81 8.10 -14.21
C PHE A 589 -17.61 7.11 -15.06
N MET A 590 -17.68 5.83 -14.66
CA MET A 590 -18.55 4.85 -15.30
C MET A 590 -20.05 5.18 -15.15
N SER A 591 -20.47 5.66 -13.97
CA SER A 591 -21.84 6.09 -13.71
C SER A 591 -22.25 7.27 -14.61
N MET A 592 -21.35 8.24 -14.82
CA MET A 592 -21.56 9.35 -15.76
C MET A 592 -21.64 8.91 -17.21
N ILE A 593 -20.80 7.95 -17.63
CA ILE A 593 -20.84 7.38 -18.99
C ILE A 593 -22.15 6.61 -19.20
N GLY A 594 -22.53 5.74 -18.26
CA GLY A 594 -23.77 4.96 -18.30
C GLY A 594 -25.01 5.84 -18.39
N SER A 595 -25.16 6.80 -17.46
CA SER A 595 -26.29 7.75 -17.44
C SER A 595 -26.39 8.55 -18.74
N ARG A 596 -25.28 9.12 -19.24
CA ARG A 596 -25.29 9.87 -20.50
C ARG A 596 -25.70 9.02 -21.70
N LEU A 597 -25.23 7.77 -21.77
CA LEU A 597 -25.55 6.86 -22.88
C LEU A 597 -26.98 6.34 -22.81
N LEU A 598 -27.54 6.07 -21.62
CA LEU A 598 -28.96 5.73 -21.43
C LEU A 598 -29.86 6.85 -21.96
N SER A 599 -29.62 8.10 -21.53
CA SER A 599 -30.36 9.25 -22.04
C SER A 599 -30.18 9.47 -23.54
N GLU A 600 -29.03 9.15 -24.13
CA GLU A 600 -28.85 9.19 -25.59
C GLU A 600 -29.74 8.15 -26.30
N ILE A 601 -29.72 6.91 -25.82
CA ILE A 601 -30.45 5.80 -26.44
C ILE A 601 -31.98 6.03 -26.39
N VAL A 602 -32.48 6.47 -25.24
CA VAL A 602 -33.92 6.63 -25.01
C VAL A 602 -34.46 7.95 -25.58
N LEU A 603 -33.77 9.08 -25.36
CA LEU A 603 -34.31 10.41 -25.70
C LEU A 603 -33.87 10.91 -27.09
N GLU A 604 -32.64 10.62 -27.51
CA GLU A 604 -32.13 11.05 -28.83
C GLU A 604 -32.39 9.98 -29.90
N GLN A 605 -32.13 8.71 -29.59
CA GLN A 605 -32.33 7.59 -30.54
C GLN A 605 -33.73 6.96 -30.47
N ASN A 606 -34.57 7.38 -29.51
CA ASN A 606 -35.98 6.97 -29.36
C ASN A 606 -36.21 5.46 -29.16
N ILE A 607 -35.17 4.70 -28.79
CA ILE A 607 -35.29 3.26 -28.51
C ILE A 607 -36.05 3.10 -27.19
N SER A 608 -37.23 2.51 -27.26
CA SER A 608 -38.21 2.45 -26.17
C SER A 608 -38.39 1.05 -25.55
N ASP A 609 -37.66 0.05 -26.05
CA ASP A 609 -37.74 -1.36 -25.64
C ASP A 609 -36.56 -1.74 -24.73
N PRO A 610 -36.76 -2.40 -23.57
CA PRO A 610 -35.68 -2.67 -22.61
C PRO A 610 -34.51 -3.47 -23.18
N LYS A 611 -34.76 -4.61 -23.84
CA LYS A 611 -33.72 -5.43 -24.49
C LYS A 611 -32.93 -4.62 -25.50
N ASP A 612 -33.59 -3.90 -26.40
CA ASP A 612 -32.89 -3.13 -27.44
C ASP A 612 -32.10 -1.96 -26.84
N ILE A 613 -32.55 -1.38 -25.72
CA ILE A 613 -31.76 -0.42 -24.93
C ILE A 613 -30.50 -1.10 -24.38
N LEU A 614 -30.62 -2.28 -23.74
CA LEU A 614 -29.46 -3.00 -23.15
C LEU A 614 -28.45 -3.45 -24.22
N GLU A 615 -28.92 -4.01 -25.33
CA GLU A 615 -28.08 -4.43 -26.47
C GLU A 615 -27.43 -3.23 -27.19
N THR A 616 -28.03 -2.04 -27.15
CA THR A 616 -27.45 -0.82 -27.74
C THR A 616 -26.45 -0.17 -26.79
N LEU A 617 -26.74 -0.17 -25.48
CA LEU A 617 -25.83 0.30 -24.45
C LEU A 617 -24.56 -0.56 -24.40
N ASP A 618 -24.68 -1.89 -24.54
CA ASP A 618 -23.54 -2.81 -24.57
C ASP A 618 -22.53 -2.46 -25.66
N LYS A 619 -23.03 -2.17 -26.87
CA LYS A 619 -22.22 -1.76 -28.03
C LYS A 619 -21.60 -0.38 -27.81
N LYS A 620 -22.35 0.56 -27.24
CA LYS A 620 -21.88 1.92 -26.93
C LYS A 620 -20.79 1.95 -25.85
N VAL A 621 -20.96 1.23 -24.73
CA VAL A 621 -19.97 1.12 -23.66
C VAL A 621 -18.68 0.51 -24.17
N LYS A 622 -18.75 -0.63 -24.90
CA LYS A 622 -17.59 -1.27 -25.55
C LYS A 622 -16.84 -0.35 -26.50
N THR A 623 -17.57 0.51 -27.23
CA THR A 623 -17.00 1.50 -28.15
C THR A 623 -16.34 2.67 -27.42
N ALA A 624 -17.02 3.26 -26.43
CA ALA A 624 -16.52 4.40 -25.65
C ALA A 624 -15.23 4.04 -24.88
N LEU A 625 -15.20 2.86 -24.26
CA LEU A 625 -14.06 2.33 -23.51
C LEU A 625 -13.03 1.60 -24.38
N ARG A 626 -13.26 1.51 -25.71
CA ARG A 626 -12.35 0.90 -26.71
C ARG A 626 -11.94 -0.55 -26.40
N GLN A 627 -12.87 -1.33 -25.86
CA GLN A 627 -12.63 -2.68 -25.31
C GLN A 627 -12.28 -3.74 -26.37
N GLU A 628 -12.50 -3.45 -27.66
CA GLU A 628 -11.99 -4.30 -28.75
C GLU A 628 -10.49 -4.11 -29.04
N THR A 629 -9.85 -3.10 -28.44
CA THR A 629 -8.46 -2.69 -28.73
C THR A 629 -7.58 -2.48 -27.49
N THR A 630 -8.13 -2.70 -26.30
CA THR A 630 -7.47 -2.48 -25.01
C THR A 630 -7.85 -3.60 -24.04
N ASP A 631 -7.06 -3.79 -22.98
CA ASP A 631 -7.37 -4.74 -21.91
C ASP A 631 -8.44 -4.20 -20.92
N ASN A 632 -9.17 -3.13 -21.27
CA ASN A 632 -10.28 -2.61 -20.47
C ASN A 632 -11.47 -3.57 -20.54
N ASN A 633 -12.02 -3.93 -19.38
CA ASN A 633 -13.13 -4.88 -19.27
C ASN A 633 -14.27 -4.33 -18.39
N ASP A 634 -14.28 -3.03 -18.15
CA ASP A 634 -15.21 -2.37 -17.25
C ASP A 634 -16.62 -2.39 -17.86
N GLY A 635 -17.63 -2.45 -17.01
CA GLY A 635 -19.00 -2.60 -17.45
C GLY A 635 -19.99 -2.10 -16.43
N MET A 636 -21.24 -2.51 -16.62
CA MET A 636 -22.32 -2.26 -15.69
C MET A 636 -23.29 -3.43 -15.68
N ASP A 637 -23.83 -3.70 -14.49
CA ASP A 637 -24.92 -4.62 -14.25
C ASP A 637 -26.15 -3.74 -13.91
N MET A 638 -27.35 -4.06 -14.40
CA MET A 638 -28.52 -3.20 -14.21
C MET A 638 -29.84 -3.93 -14.34
N ALA A 639 -30.86 -3.39 -13.67
CA ALA A 639 -32.26 -3.73 -13.91
C ALA A 639 -32.95 -2.51 -14.54
N LEU A 640 -33.45 -2.67 -15.76
CA LEU A 640 -34.15 -1.64 -16.54
C LEU A 640 -35.63 -2.01 -16.68
N CYS A 641 -36.51 -1.09 -16.35
CA CYS A 641 -37.95 -1.22 -16.51
C CYS A 641 -38.51 -0.10 -17.39
N VAL A 642 -39.45 -0.47 -18.26
CA VAL A 642 -40.35 0.46 -18.96
C VAL A 642 -41.75 0.23 -18.42
N ILE A 643 -42.45 1.30 -18.08
CA ILE A 643 -43.80 1.25 -17.49
C ILE A 643 -44.77 2.04 -18.37
N GLU A 644 -45.90 1.40 -18.67
CA GLU A 644 -47.03 1.94 -19.42
C GLU A 644 -48.32 1.80 -18.59
N LYS A 645 -49.13 2.87 -18.54
CA LYS A 645 -50.39 2.89 -17.78
C LYS A 645 -51.56 2.45 -18.67
N ASN A 646 -52.25 1.40 -18.24
CA ASN A 646 -53.57 1.01 -18.73
C ASN A 646 -54.67 1.52 -17.78
N GLU A 647 -55.95 1.29 -18.13
CA GLU A 647 -57.11 1.84 -17.39
C GLU A 647 -57.07 1.56 -15.87
N ASP A 648 -56.92 0.30 -15.47
CA ASP A 648 -56.90 -0.17 -14.06
C ASP A 648 -55.55 -0.77 -13.61
N SER A 649 -54.50 -0.72 -14.44
CA SER A 649 -53.23 -1.40 -14.15
C SER A 649 -52.02 -0.80 -14.86
N TYR A 650 -50.83 -1.10 -14.33
CA TYR A 650 -49.55 -0.76 -14.95
C TYR A 650 -48.99 -2.01 -15.61
N HIS A 651 -48.63 -1.89 -16.89
CA HIS A 651 -47.81 -2.87 -17.62
C HIS A 651 -46.35 -2.48 -17.40
N ILE A 652 -45.53 -3.44 -16.97
CA ILE A 652 -44.09 -3.29 -16.83
C ILE A 652 -43.41 -4.31 -17.73
N THR A 653 -42.54 -3.82 -18.62
CA THR A 653 -41.59 -4.64 -19.38
C THR A 653 -40.22 -4.47 -18.73
N TYR A 654 -39.61 -5.56 -18.29
CA TYR A 654 -38.31 -5.58 -17.60
C TYR A 654 -37.27 -6.38 -18.38
N SER A 655 -36.04 -5.84 -18.49
CA SER A 655 -34.86 -6.61 -18.86
C SER A 655 -33.69 -6.30 -17.91
N GLY A 656 -32.82 -7.30 -17.68
CA GLY A 656 -31.83 -7.25 -16.61
C GLY A 656 -30.47 -7.83 -17.01
N ALA A 657 -29.43 -7.04 -16.82
CA ALA A 657 -28.03 -7.46 -16.87
C ALA A 657 -27.56 -7.81 -15.45
N LYS A 658 -27.61 -9.10 -15.08
CA LYS A 658 -27.30 -9.70 -13.76
C LYS A 658 -28.05 -9.17 -12.51
N SER A 659 -28.58 -7.95 -12.50
CA SER A 659 -29.40 -7.41 -11.41
C SER A 659 -30.82 -7.95 -11.51
N ASP A 660 -31.28 -8.70 -10.50
CA ASP A 660 -32.60 -9.32 -10.46
C ASP A 660 -33.68 -8.33 -9.94
N LEU A 661 -34.93 -8.41 -10.45
CA LEU A 661 -36.06 -7.56 -10.04
C LEU A 661 -36.96 -8.27 -9.02
N TYR A 662 -37.48 -7.55 -8.04
CA TYR A 662 -38.38 -8.07 -6.99
C TYR A 662 -39.72 -7.34 -7.04
N TYR A 663 -40.85 -8.05 -6.91
CA TYR A 663 -42.16 -7.40 -6.77
C TYR A 663 -43.12 -8.17 -5.86
N PHE A 664 -44.05 -7.43 -5.26
CA PHE A 664 -45.19 -7.95 -4.51
C PHE A 664 -46.48 -7.59 -5.24
N SER A 665 -47.30 -8.59 -5.56
CA SER A 665 -48.69 -8.35 -5.98
C SER A 665 -49.67 -9.03 -5.04
N ARG A 666 -50.71 -8.28 -4.65
CA ARG A 666 -51.80 -8.72 -3.77
C ARG A 666 -52.58 -9.93 -4.28
N LYS A 667 -52.40 -10.31 -5.55
CA LYS A 667 -52.99 -11.52 -6.17
C LYS A 667 -52.25 -12.81 -5.81
N ASN A 668 -50.98 -12.73 -5.38
CA ASN A 668 -50.11 -13.88 -5.10
C ASN A 668 -49.72 -14.00 -3.60
N ASP A 669 -49.81 -12.90 -2.85
CA ASP A 669 -49.39 -12.72 -1.45
C ASP A 669 -47.96 -13.20 -1.09
N ASP A 670 -47.07 -13.27 -2.10
CA ASP A 670 -45.64 -13.48 -1.90
C ASP A 670 -44.80 -12.60 -2.85
N ILE A 671 -43.51 -12.45 -2.52
CA ILE A 671 -42.51 -11.74 -3.32
C ILE A 671 -42.12 -12.62 -4.52
N THR A 672 -42.42 -12.15 -5.73
CA THR A 672 -41.94 -12.74 -6.98
C THR A 672 -40.59 -12.13 -7.34
N VAL A 673 -39.67 -12.96 -7.85
CA VAL A 673 -38.35 -12.53 -8.33
C VAL A 673 -38.22 -12.81 -9.83
N LEU A 674 -37.95 -11.78 -10.63
CA LEU A 674 -37.64 -11.91 -12.05
C LEU A 674 -36.13 -11.97 -12.25
N SER A 675 -35.61 -13.17 -12.44
CA SER A 675 -34.18 -13.38 -12.68
C SER A 675 -33.72 -12.74 -14.00
N SER A 676 -32.58 -12.08 -13.91
CA SER A 676 -31.82 -11.46 -14.99
C SER A 676 -31.02 -12.47 -15.82
N GLU A 677 -30.62 -12.03 -17.01
CA GLU A 677 -29.61 -12.69 -17.81
C GLU A 677 -28.25 -12.55 -17.13
N ARG A 678 -27.48 -13.65 -17.01
CA ARG A 678 -26.15 -13.63 -16.37
C ARG A 678 -25.05 -13.11 -17.33
N ARG A 679 -25.32 -11.94 -17.92
CA ARG A 679 -24.46 -11.13 -18.79
C ARG A 679 -24.42 -9.70 -18.26
N SER A 680 -23.22 -9.13 -18.17
CA SER A 680 -23.00 -7.70 -17.96
C SER A 680 -23.11 -6.91 -19.26
N ILE A 681 -23.35 -5.61 -19.14
CA ILE A 681 -23.18 -4.62 -20.20
C ILE A 681 -21.70 -4.16 -20.18
N GLY A 682 -21.06 -4.05 -21.34
CA GLY A 682 -19.61 -3.89 -21.46
C GLY A 682 -18.83 -5.20 -21.35
N GLY A 683 -17.53 -5.09 -21.08
CA GLY A 683 -16.63 -6.20 -20.72
C GLY A 683 -16.22 -7.16 -21.84
N ALA A 684 -15.38 -8.13 -21.46
CA ALA A 684 -14.78 -9.13 -22.34
C ALA A 684 -15.80 -9.89 -23.21
N LYS A 685 -15.42 -10.21 -24.46
CA LYS A 685 -16.20 -11.13 -25.31
C LYS A 685 -16.37 -12.49 -24.61
N GLN A 686 -17.62 -12.87 -24.35
CA GLN A 686 -17.95 -14.07 -23.59
C GLN A 686 -17.44 -15.35 -24.28
N LYS A 687 -16.85 -16.25 -23.50
CA LYS A 687 -16.33 -17.55 -24.00
C LYS A 687 -17.41 -18.63 -24.21
N ARG A 688 -18.70 -18.29 -24.06
CA ARG A 688 -19.84 -19.23 -24.08
C ARG A 688 -21.01 -18.69 -24.91
N GLY A 689 -20.79 -18.50 -26.21
CA GLY A 689 -21.82 -18.05 -27.14
C GLY A 689 -22.22 -16.58 -26.93
N HIS A 690 -23.33 -16.19 -27.56
CA HIS A 690 -23.98 -14.90 -27.35
C HIS A 690 -25.24 -15.15 -26.51
N ILE A 691 -25.24 -14.65 -25.27
CA ILE A 691 -26.44 -14.60 -24.44
C ILE A 691 -27.11 -13.26 -24.74
N GLU A 692 -28.14 -13.27 -25.57
CA GLU A 692 -28.98 -12.07 -25.79
C GLU A 692 -29.72 -11.69 -24.51
N PHE A 693 -30.02 -10.40 -24.34
CA PHE A 693 -30.99 -9.95 -23.34
C PHE A 693 -32.42 -10.39 -23.72
N THR A 694 -33.30 -10.52 -22.73
CA THR A 694 -34.72 -10.86 -22.93
C THR A 694 -35.64 -10.03 -22.04
N ASP A 695 -36.82 -9.75 -22.56
CA ASP A 695 -37.86 -8.95 -21.90
C ASP A 695 -38.84 -9.86 -21.15
N LYS A 696 -39.30 -9.37 -20.00
CA LYS A 696 -40.27 -10.05 -19.14
C LYS A 696 -41.40 -9.08 -18.81
N ASP A 697 -42.55 -9.29 -19.44
CA ASP A 697 -43.77 -8.53 -19.21
C ASP A 697 -44.53 -9.03 -17.98
N PHE A 698 -45.01 -8.08 -17.17
CA PHE A 698 -45.90 -8.35 -16.05
C PHE A 698 -46.81 -7.14 -15.77
N TYR A 699 -47.87 -7.37 -14.98
CA TYR A 699 -48.88 -6.35 -14.69
C TYR A 699 -49.01 -6.16 -13.18
N LEU A 700 -48.83 -4.93 -12.72
CA LEU A 700 -49.05 -4.53 -11.32
C LEU A 700 -50.28 -3.64 -11.21
N ASN A 701 -50.97 -3.76 -10.08
CA ASN A 701 -52.23 -3.08 -9.79
C ASN A 701 -51.98 -1.98 -8.76
N LYS A 702 -52.90 -1.04 -8.60
CA LYS A 702 -52.85 -0.05 -7.52
C LYS A 702 -52.61 -0.73 -6.15
N GLY A 703 -51.58 -0.27 -5.45
CA GLY A 703 -51.21 -0.76 -4.12
C GLY A 703 -50.33 -2.01 -4.10
N ASP A 704 -49.92 -2.52 -5.26
CA ASP A 704 -48.79 -3.45 -5.44
C ASP A 704 -47.44 -2.68 -5.37
N ILE A 705 -46.33 -3.38 -5.19
CA ILE A 705 -45.00 -2.78 -4.92
C ILE A 705 -43.91 -3.50 -5.75
N MET A 706 -42.91 -2.75 -6.22
CA MET A 706 -41.73 -3.24 -6.92
C MET A 706 -40.46 -2.71 -6.25
N TRP A 707 -39.39 -3.51 -6.22
CA TRP A 707 -38.07 -3.11 -5.73
C TRP A 707 -36.97 -3.51 -6.71
N LEU A 708 -36.05 -2.59 -6.95
CA LEU A 708 -34.79 -2.79 -7.67
C LEU A 708 -33.62 -2.60 -6.71
N ALA A 709 -32.53 -3.38 -6.89
CA ALA A 709 -31.35 -3.30 -6.03
C ALA A 709 -30.06 -3.67 -6.77
N THR A 710 -28.95 -3.01 -6.45
CA THR A 710 -27.59 -3.43 -6.84
C THR A 710 -27.09 -4.56 -5.94
N ASP A 711 -25.97 -5.20 -6.29
CA ASP A 711 -25.50 -6.41 -5.61
C ASP A 711 -25.01 -6.13 -4.18
N GLY A 712 -24.56 -4.90 -3.89
CA GLY A 712 -23.96 -4.52 -2.60
C GLY A 712 -24.83 -4.77 -1.36
N ILE A 713 -26.17 -4.64 -1.44
CA ILE A 713 -27.04 -4.99 -0.29
C ILE A 713 -27.06 -6.50 -0.02
N ILE A 714 -26.92 -7.32 -1.07
CA ILE A 714 -26.84 -8.77 -0.98
C ILE A 714 -25.43 -9.20 -0.56
N ASP A 715 -24.40 -8.50 -1.02
CA ASP A 715 -23.00 -8.86 -0.83
C ASP A 715 -22.30 -8.22 0.38
N GLN A 716 -22.96 -7.31 1.09
CA GLN A 716 -22.50 -6.79 2.39
C GLN A 716 -22.25 -7.90 3.40
N ASN A 717 -21.08 -7.88 4.04
CA ASN A 717 -20.67 -8.87 5.04
C ASN A 717 -21.03 -8.44 6.47
N ASN A 718 -21.18 -9.43 7.35
CA ASN A 718 -21.03 -9.28 8.80
C ASN A 718 -19.62 -9.67 9.26
N SER A 719 -19.33 -9.51 10.55
CA SER A 719 -18.04 -9.85 11.18
C SER A 719 -17.67 -11.34 11.17
N GLU A 720 -18.61 -12.24 10.86
CA GLU A 720 -18.33 -13.65 10.56
C GLU A 720 -17.97 -13.88 9.07
N ARG A 721 -17.84 -12.81 8.28
CA ARG A 721 -17.67 -12.82 6.81
C ARG A 721 -18.78 -13.55 6.05
N LYS A 722 -20.00 -13.52 6.59
CA LYS A 722 -21.21 -14.01 5.92
C LYS A 722 -21.89 -12.83 5.24
N ARG A 723 -22.16 -12.97 3.94
CA ARG A 723 -22.96 -12.02 3.16
C ARG A 723 -24.40 -11.93 3.70
N PHE A 724 -25.08 -10.81 3.48
CA PHE A 724 -26.49 -10.65 3.81
C PHE A 724 -27.34 -11.69 3.05
N GLY A 725 -27.12 -11.77 1.74
CA GLY A 725 -27.65 -12.82 0.86
C GLY A 725 -29.09 -12.59 0.41
N THR A 726 -29.39 -13.01 -0.82
CA THR A 726 -30.71 -12.91 -1.45
C THR A 726 -31.85 -13.46 -0.58
N PRO A 727 -31.71 -14.57 0.17
CA PRO A 727 -32.77 -15.05 1.07
C PRO A 727 -33.15 -14.02 2.14
N LYS A 728 -32.18 -13.45 2.88
CA LYS A 728 -32.48 -12.44 3.92
C LYS A 728 -33.07 -11.16 3.32
N PHE A 729 -32.65 -10.79 2.12
CA PHE A 729 -33.22 -9.63 1.43
C PHE A 729 -34.69 -9.89 1.08
N ILE A 730 -35.01 -11.04 0.48
CA ILE A 730 -36.40 -11.44 0.21
C ILE A 730 -37.22 -11.53 1.52
N ASP A 731 -36.67 -12.11 2.59
CA ASP A 731 -37.35 -12.18 3.89
C ASP A 731 -37.60 -10.76 4.47
N THR A 732 -36.65 -9.83 4.31
CA THR A 732 -36.81 -8.42 4.71
C THR A 732 -37.90 -7.72 3.87
N LEU A 733 -37.99 -8.01 2.57
CA LEU A 733 -39.07 -7.51 1.71
C LEU A 733 -40.44 -8.11 2.11
N LYS A 734 -40.49 -9.39 2.49
CA LYS A 734 -41.70 -10.04 3.04
C LYS A 734 -42.15 -9.39 4.35
N GLU A 735 -41.21 -9.08 5.26
CA GLU A 735 -41.50 -8.34 6.50
C GLU A 735 -41.99 -6.90 6.23
N CYS A 736 -41.48 -6.22 5.19
CA CYS A 736 -41.78 -4.81 4.96
C CYS A 736 -43.00 -4.56 4.06
N LYS A 737 -43.47 -5.54 3.26
CA LYS A 737 -44.45 -5.35 2.16
C LYS A 737 -45.71 -4.57 2.55
N ASP A 738 -46.23 -4.77 3.76
CA ASP A 738 -47.48 -4.17 4.24
C ASP A 738 -47.29 -2.83 4.99
N LEU A 739 -46.04 -2.40 5.23
CA LEU A 739 -45.68 -1.13 5.89
C LEU A 739 -45.76 0.08 4.93
N SER A 740 -45.73 1.31 5.46
CA SER A 740 -45.54 2.51 4.63
C SER A 740 -44.11 2.56 4.07
N LEU A 741 -43.90 3.20 2.90
CA LEU A 741 -42.59 3.20 2.23
C LEU A 741 -41.46 3.82 3.07
N ILE A 742 -41.78 4.77 3.96
CA ILE A 742 -40.82 5.36 4.91
C ILE A 742 -40.38 4.30 5.95
N GLU A 743 -41.32 3.50 6.44
CA GLU A 743 -41.04 2.38 7.34
C GLU A 743 -40.33 1.23 6.62
N GLN A 744 -40.64 0.96 5.35
CA GLN A 744 -39.93 -0.02 4.52
C GLN A 744 -38.46 0.36 4.35
N LYS A 745 -38.18 1.60 3.94
CA LYS A 745 -36.81 2.13 3.87
C LYS A 745 -36.10 1.95 5.20
N LYS A 746 -36.71 2.42 6.30
CA LYS A 746 -36.13 2.33 7.64
C LYS A 746 -35.85 0.89 8.08
N LEU A 747 -36.75 -0.06 7.80
CA LEU A 747 -36.57 -1.46 8.16
C LEU A 747 -35.45 -2.13 7.35
N ILE A 748 -35.36 -1.84 6.04
CA ILE A 748 -34.26 -2.32 5.20
C ILE A 748 -32.92 -1.73 5.67
N GLU A 749 -32.86 -0.42 5.94
CA GLU A 749 -31.65 0.23 6.46
C GLU A 749 -31.24 -0.29 7.85
N GLN A 750 -32.22 -0.59 8.72
CA GLN A 750 -31.99 -1.19 10.03
C GLN A 750 -31.46 -2.63 9.93
N LYS A 751 -32.12 -3.51 9.17
CA LYS A 751 -31.72 -4.92 8.99
C LYS A 751 -30.34 -5.05 8.35
N LEU A 752 -30.00 -4.15 7.43
CA LEU A 752 -28.67 -4.05 6.83
C LEU A 752 -27.62 -3.64 7.88
N ALA A 753 -27.89 -2.61 8.68
CA ALA A 753 -26.98 -2.15 9.74
C ALA A 753 -26.81 -3.20 10.87
N GLU A 754 -27.89 -3.87 11.28
CA GLU A 754 -27.87 -4.97 12.26
C GLU A 754 -27.04 -6.17 11.78
N HIS A 755 -27.01 -6.43 10.47
CA HIS A 755 -26.16 -7.47 9.89
C HIS A 755 -24.70 -7.00 9.71
N GLN A 756 -24.48 -5.77 9.25
CA GLN A 756 -23.15 -5.19 9.04
C GLN A 756 -22.36 -5.09 10.36
N GLY A 757 -22.98 -4.55 11.41
CA GLY A 757 -22.29 -4.27 12.68
C GLY A 757 -21.14 -3.27 12.49
N ASP A 758 -19.97 -3.61 13.04
CA ASP A 758 -18.76 -2.78 12.97
C ASP A 758 -17.91 -3.00 11.68
N GLU A 759 -18.36 -3.84 10.74
CA GLU A 759 -17.63 -4.06 9.47
C GLU A 759 -17.81 -2.89 8.49
N GLU A 760 -16.79 -2.64 7.66
CA GLU A 760 -16.85 -1.64 6.59
C GLU A 760 -17.93 -2.01 5.53
N GLN A 761 -18.50 -0.98 4.89
CA GLN A 761 -19.38 -1.20 3.74
C GLN A 761 -18.53 -1.77 2.59
N ARG A 762 -18.96 -2.86 1.97
CA ARG A 762 -18.11 -3.62 1.04
C ARG A 762 -18.08 -3.06 -0.38
N ASP A 763 -19.25 -2.68 -0.90
CA ASP A 763 -19.44 -2.07 -2.21
C ASP A 763 -20.51 -0.97 -2.13
N ASP A 764 -20.76 -0.25 -3.22
CA ASP A 764 -21.85 0.72 -3.29
C ASP A 764 -23.22 0.02 -3.12
N ILE A 765 -24.20 0.71 -2.52
CA ILE A 765 -25.51 0.13 -2.21
C ILE A 765 -26.64 1.04 -2.67
N THR A 766 -27.43 0.56 -3.63
CA THR A 766 -28.64 1.23 -4.13
C THR A 766 -29.84 0.30 -4.05
N VAL A 767 -30.93 0.77 -3.45
CA VAL A 767 -32.24 0.09 -3.43
C VAL A 767 -33.34 1.11 -3.70
N TRP A 768 -34.16 0.86 -4.70
CA TRP A 768 -35.29 1.72 -5.09
C TRP A 768 -36.59 0.93 -4.94
N GLY A 769 -37.43 1.31 -3.98
CA GLY A 769 -38.78 0.75 -3.79
C GLY A 769 -39.85 1.68 -4.37
N ILE A 770 -40.77 1.14 -5.15
CA ILE A 770 -41.81 1.88 -5.89
C ILE A 770 -43.18 1.26 -5.62
N LYS A 771 -44.15 2.08 -5.22
CA LYS A 771 -45.54 1.68 -4.98
C LYS A 771 -46.47 2.35 -5.98
N PHE A 772 -47.29 1.53 -6.61
CA PHE A 772 -48.24 1.97 -7.63
C PHE A 772 -49.48 2.58 -6.94
N THR A 773 -49.92 3.76 -7.38
CA THR A 773 -51.00 4.56 -6.76
C THR A 773 -51.92 5.15 -7.84
N ASP A 774 -52.69 6.20 -7.56
CA ASP A 774 -53.49 6.94 -8.57
C ASP A 774 -52.80 8.24 -9.02
N LYS A 775 -51.50 8.40 -8.76
CA LYS A 775 -50.74 9.63 -9.04
C LYS A 775 -50.57 9.88 -10.54
N TRP A 776 -50.21 8.83 -11.28
CA TRP A 776 -50.31 8.75 -12.74
C TRP A 776 -51.69 8.24 -13.13
#